data_AF-A0A944MAD9-F1
#
_entry.id   AF-A0A944MAD9-F1
#
_cell.length_a   1.000
_cell.length_b   1.000
_cell.length_c   1.000
_cell.angle_alpha   90.00
_cell.angle_beta   90.00
_cell.angle_gamma   90.00
#
_symmetry.space_group_name_H-M   'P 1'
#
loop_
_entity.id
_entity.type
_entity.pdbx_description
1 polymer ?
#
loop_
_entity_poly.entity_id
_entity_poly.type
_entity_poly.pdbx_seq_one_letter_code
_entity_poly.pdbx_strand_id
1 'polypeptide(L)'
;MYCKKETGQALPLGIAFLMSTILLGLVLFNTGQTASEKSRLVNAADAAAYSGLIWQARALNYQAYTNRAMVANQVSIGQMVSLTSWTQYAYIVARNIDYIGDWFPIVKPYTQAAESITSMIDSVMVNIAEAFVSVIDSVNGVLSQSQQAVFMASFAATPGIVREVVERNDSRYSVDTAYAVIGMGQNAVNWNNFTERYENNQGLLRKADVINRSKDEFTNSRNLRTGDMLPGAPNRLDLGIIRVWVKKEGRTNLISEESSTGSNLFQSNNSTSNLEWEWKAKDTLSFHIEVWDCDHRGCGWDHDEIPLGWGSRYVNGDFECDDSQYSSSNWWGWFFYNDGCPRYMQENRWAERLANMEKEELDADYEGIRAYYDLQDLSQTNRDPRLVLRIEVELPQNHVRTASKIDGLGSDSVPSEELRTGIGQGMFGTQDQMVGNGLAAISTGELFFHPPDDYNPSRRTGRYEIASLFNPYWEVKLADTPYSNRFMAWALRDSSLLSDGASGVAAGIQHYIGEREEELQRLLALEESLQEDLNRTTDPVRRADLVSELATVDADINQLQNMDYNTGLVQNNLQHGIEQGISSAAQTQVGRYEQMLEQYAHQQADQYVDQFEDEIVDQVTDQLEQALEDAVEEALESAITSFF
;
A
#
# COMPACT_ATOMS: atom_id res chain seq x y z
N MET A 1 -90.06 -19.45 -43.52
CA MET A 1 -88.61 -19.22 -43.44
C MET A 1 -88.34 -18.62 -42.06
N TYR A 2 -87.46 -19.26 -41.31
CA TYR A 2 -87.12 -18.96 -39.92
C TYR A 2 -86.53 -17.55 -39.76
N CYS A 3 -86.77 -16.92 -38.61
CA CYS A 3 -85.75 -16.06 -37.99
C CYS A 3 -85.80 -16.28 -36.47
N LYS A 4 -84.98 -17.21 -35.98
CA LYS A 4 -84.62 -17.25 -34.56
C LYS A 4 -83.94 -15.92 -34.24
N LYS A 5 -84.47 -15.17 -33.27
CA LYS A 5 -83.74 -14.08 -32.66
C LYS A 5 -82.57 -14.70 -31.90
N GLU A 6 -81.36 -14.48 -32.39
CA GLU A 6 -80.12 -14.74 -31.66
C GLU A 6 -80.18 -13.95 -30.35
N THR A 7 -80.39 -14.65 -29.24
CA THR A 7 -80.33 -14.09 -27.89
C THR A 7 -78.88 -13.74 -27.58
N GLY A 8 -78.62 -12.52 -27.10
CA GLY A 8 -77.29 -11.93 -26.86
C GLY A 8 -76.40 -12.62 -25.81
N GLN A 9 -76.22 -13.94 -25.89
CA GLN A 9 -75.35 -14.74 -25.03
C GLN A 9 -73.86 -14.51 -25.31
N ALA A 10 -73.49 -14.00 -26.49
CA ALA A 10 -72.10 -13.65 -26.82
C ALA A 10 -71.61 -12.38 -26.12
N LEU A 11 -72.52 -11.47 -25.73
CA LEU A 11 -72.17 -10.17 -25.16
C LEU A 11 -71.60 -10.27 -23.73
N PRO A 12 -72.18 -11.06 -22.80
CA PRO A 12 -71.56 -11.34 -21.50
C PRO A 12 -70.19 -12.00 -21.60
N LEU A 13 -70.02 -12.96 -22.52
CA LEU A 13 -68.75 -13.64 -22.78
C LEU A 13 -67.69 -12.67 -23.34
N GLY A 14 -68.07 -11.79 -24.26
CA GLY A 14 -67.17 -10.77 -24.82
C GLY A 14 -66.71 -9.76 -23.77
N ILE A 15 -67.60 -9.31 -22.88
CA ILE A 15 -67.25 -8.42 -21.76
C ILE A 15 -66.32 -9.13 -20.78
N ALA A 16 -66.62 -10.39 -20.40
CA ALA A 16 -65.77 -11.16 -19.51
C ALA A 16 -64.35 -11.36 -20.10
N PHE A 17 -64.26 -11.64 -21.40
CA PHE A 17 -62.98 -11.77 -22.10
C PHE A 17 -62.20 -10.46 -22.15
N LEU A 18 -62.86 -9.33 -22.46
CA LEU A 18 -62.23 -8.00 -22.43
C LEU A 18 -61.72 -7.64 -21.04
N MET A 19 -62.54 -7.83 -20.01
CA MET A 19 -62.19 -7.61 -18.61
C MET A 19 -60.96 -8.44 -18.19
N SER A 20 -60.94 -9.73 -18.55
CA SER A 20 -59.82 -10.61 -18.29
C SER A 20 -58.55 -10.18 -19.05
N THR A 21 -58.68 -9.75 -20.30
CA THR A 21 -57.55 -9.27 -21.11
C THR A 21 -56.95 -7.98 -20.54
N ILE A 22 -57.79 -7.05 -20.07
CA ILE A 22 -57.36 -5.80 -19.43
C ILE A 22 -56.63 -6.11 -18.11
N LEU A 23 -57.19 -6.98 -17.26
CA LEU A 23 -56.54 -7.42 -16.02
C LEU A 23 -55.17 -8.05 -16.27
N LEU A 24 -55.08 -8.96 -17.24
CA LEU A 24 -53.80 -9.58 -17.63
C LEU A 24 -52.79 -8.54 -18.13
N GLY A 25 -53.24 -7.58 -18.93
CA GLY A 25 -52.41 -6.47 -19.39
C GLY A 25 -51.87 -5.61 -18.24
N LEU A 26 -52.69 -5.31 -17.23
CA LEU A 26 -52.28 -4.54 -16.05
C LEU A 26 -51.28 -5.31 -15.17
N VAL A 27 -51.51 -6.61 -14.95
CA VAL A 27 -50.56 -7.45 -14.21
C VAL A 27 -49.22 -7.52 -14.94
N LEU A 28 -49.25 -7.69 -16.27
CA LEU A 28 -48.03 -7.73 -17.09
C LEU A 28 -47.31 -6.38 -17.09
N PHE A 29 -48.05 -5.27 -17.12
CA PHE A 29 -47.49 -3.92 -16.98
C PHE A 29 -46.82 -3.72 -15.61
N ASN A 30 -47.48 -4.08 -14.50
CA ASN A 30 -46.90 -3.95 -13.16
C ASN A 30 -45.66 -4.83 -12.97
N THR A 31 -45.73 -6.07 -13.49
CA THR A 31 -44.60 -7.00 -13.46
C THR A 31 -43.43 -6.45 -14.28
N GLY A 32 -43.70 -5.90 -15.47
CA GLY A 32 -42.69 -5.27 -16.32
C GLY A 32 -42.06 -4.03 -15.68
N GLN A 33 -42.87 -3.16 -15.08
CA GLN A 33 -42.37 -1.98 -14.36
C GLN A 33 -41.51 -2.38 -13.16
N THR A 34 -42.00 -3.31 -12.34
CA THR A 34 -41.25 -3.81 -11.17
C THR A 34 -39.95 -4.49 -11.58
N ALA A 35 -39.97 -5.33 -12.63
CA ALA A 35 -38.77 -5.99 -13.14
C ALA A 35 -37.75 -4.97 -13.70
N SER A 36 -38.23 -3.96 -14.44
CA SER A 36 -37.37 -2.89 -14.96
C SER A 36 -36.77 -2.05 -13.85
N GLU A 37 -37.56 -1.64 -12.85
CA GLU A 37 -37.07 -0.85 -11.72
C GLU A 37 -36.08 -1.67 -10.88
N LYS A 38 -36.35 -2.97 -10.66
CA LYS A 38 -35.41 -3.87 -9.97
C LYS A 38 -34.07 -3.95 -10.70
N SER A 39 -34.06 -4.10 -12.03
CA SER A 39 -32.81 -4.14 -12.79
C SER A 39 -32.01 -2.83 -12.70
N ARG A 40 -32.69 -1.68 -12.74
CA ARG A 40 -32.05 -0.36 -12.57
C ARG A 40 -31.49 -0.18 -11.16
N LEU A 41 -32.24 -0.60 -10.15
CA LEU A 41 -31.85 -0.51 -8.74
C LEU A 41 -30.61 -1.38 -8.45
N VAL A 42 -30.54 -2.59 -9.00
CA VAL A 42 -29.35 -3.47 -8.91
C VAL A 42 -28.14 -2.81 -9.56
N ASN A 43 -28.28 -2.29 -10.78
CA ASN A 43 -27.17 -1.59 -11.44
C ASN A 43 -26.68 -0.36 -10.66
N ALA A 44 -27.59 0.39 -10.02
CA ALA A 44 -27.25 1.52 -9.17
C ALA A 44 -26.50 1.09 -7.90
N ALA A 45 -26.95 0.00 -7.26
CA ALA A 45 -26.27 -0.58 -6.10
C ALA A 45 -24.87 -1.09 -6.46
N ASP A 46 -24.73 -1.82 -7.57
CA ASP A 46 -23.44 -2.31 -8.04
C ASP A 46 -22.48 -1.15 -8.38
N ALA A 47 -22.97 -0.13 -9.08
CA ALA A 47 -22.18 1.06 -9.40
C ALA A 47 -21.71 1.80 -8.14
N ALA A 48 -22.57 1.92 -7.13
CA ALA A 48 -22.23 2.64 -5.89
C ALA A 48 -21.25 1.84 -5.02
N ALA A 49 -21.44 0.52 -4.86
CA ALA A 49 -20.51 -0.34 -4.12
C ALA A 49 -19.12 -0.33 -4.77
N TYR A 50 -19.08 -0.50 -6.09
CA TYR A 50 -17.84 -0.47 -6.87
C TYR A 50 -17.13 0.88 -6.79
N SER A 51 -17.87 1.99 -6.91
CA SER A 51 -17.28 3.34 -6.86
C SER A 51 -16.71 3.69 -5.48
N GLY A 52 -17.40 3.31 -4.40
CA GLY A 52 -16.89 3.50 -3.04
C GLY A 52 -15.58 2.77 -2.81
N LEU A 53 -15.46 1.53 -3.28
CA LEU A 53 -14.22 0.77 -3.18
C LEU A 53 -13.12 1.26 -4.12
N ILE A 54 -13.45 1.79 -5.31
CA ILE A 54 -12.44 2.40 -6.19
C ILE A 54 -11.68 3.51 -5.45
N TRP A 55 -12.39 4.32 -4.68
CA TRP A 55 -11.78 5.38 -3.88
C TRP A 55 -10.76 4.81 -2.88
N GLN A 56 -11.12 3.76 -2.15
CA GLN A 56 -10.23 3.05 -1.23
C GLN A 56 -9.04 2.40 -1.94
N ALA A 57 -9.27 1.76 -3.10
CA ALA A 57 -8.20 1.15 -3.89
C ALA A 57 -7.20 2.21 -4.42
N ARG A 58 -7.69 3.37 -4.86
CA ARG A 58 -6.83 4.51 -5.25
C ARG A 58 -5.98 5.00 -4.09
N ALA A 59 -6.52 5.02 -2.88
CA ALA A 59 -5.77 5.41 -1.70
C ALA A 59 -4.66 4.43 -1.34
N LEU A 60 -4.91 3.12 -1.39
CA LEU A 60 -3.87 2.11 -1.18
C LEU A 60 -2.78 2.19 -2.28
N ASN A 61 -3.18 2.40 -3.53
CA ASN A 61 -2.24 2.61 -4.63
C ASN A 61 -1.43 3.90 -4.44
N TYR A 62 -2.05 4.99 -3.97
CA TYR A 62 -1.36 6.23 -3.62
C TYR A 62 -0.32 6.00 -2.52
N GLN A 63 -0.68 5.29 -1.46
CA GLN A 63 0.26 4.90 -0.40
C GLN A 63 1.42 4.07 -0.97
N ALA A 64 1.15 3.14 -1.90
CA ALA A 64 2.18 2.38 -2.58
C ALA A 64 3.15 3.24 -3.43
N TYR A 65 2.63 4.19 -4.20
CA TYR A 65 3.47 5.09 -4.98
C TYR A 65 4.32 6.00 -4.09
N THR A 66 3.73 6.57 -3.05
CA THR A 66 4.43 7.48 -2.13
C THR A 66 5.47 6.73 -1.28
N ASN A 67 5.23 5.47 -0.90
CA ASN A 67 6.24 4.62 -0.27
C ASN A 67 7.46 4.40 -1.17
N ARG A 68 7.24 4.07 -2.44
CA ARG A 68 8.34 3.92 -3.41
C ARG A 68 9.07 5.23 -3.67
N ALA A 69 8.34 6.35 -3.74
CA ALA A 69 8.93 7.67 -3.90
C ALA A 69 9.84 8.01 -2.71
N MET A 70 9.37 7.81 -1.47
CA MET A 70 10.18 8.01 -0.27
C MET A 70 11.44 7.13 -0.25
N VAL A 71 11.34 5.87 -0.70
CA VAL A 71 12.51 4.98 -0.82
C VAL A 71 13.50 5.51 -1.87
N ALA A 72 13.02 5.92 -3.05
CA ALA A 72 13.86 6.46 -4.12
C ALA A 72 14.57 7.76 -3.71
N ASN A 73 13.83 8.64 -3.01
CA ASN A 73 14.35 9.87 -2.41
C ASN A 73 15.51 9.57 -1.45
N GLN A 74 15.33 8.61 -0.54
CA GLN A 74 16.37 8.19 0.40
C GLN A 74 17.60 7.58 -0.30
N VAL A 75 17.40 6.76 -1.33
CA VAL A 75 18.52 6.23 -2.14
C VAL A 75 19.27 7.36 -2.86
N SER A 76 18.56 8.40 -3.30
CA SER A 76 19.16 9.57 -3.96
C SER A 76 20.04 10.38 -3.00
N ILE A 77 19.61 10.57 -1.74
CA ILE A 77 20.45 11.14 -0.68
C ILE A 77 21.73 10.28 -0.52
N GLY A 78 21.58 8.96 -0.41
CA GLY A 78 22.73 8.05 -0.34
C GLY A 78 23.69 8.16 -1.54
N GLN A 79 23.19 8.45 -2.74
CA GLN A 79 24.02 8.70 -3.92
C GLN A 79 24.80 10.01 -3.79
N MET A 80 24.18 11.09 -3.32
CA MET A 80 24.86 12.38 -3.09
C MET A 80 25.99 12.24 -2.07
N VAL A 81 25.71 11.60 -0.94
CA VAL A 81 26.71 11.32 0.11
C VAL A 81 27.83 10.41 -0.41
N SER A 82 27.51 9.49 -1.33
CA SER A 82 28.52 8.67 -2.01
C SER A 82 29.44 9.47 -2.91
N LEU A 83 28.90 10.46 -3.64
CA LEU A 83 29.66 11.28 -4.56
C LEU A 83 30.61 12.22 -3.80
N THR A 84 30.13 12.86 -2.74
CA THR A 84 30.94 13.76 -1.89
C THR A 84 32.07 13.00 -1.18
N SER A 85 31.81 11.81 -0.62
CA SER A 85 32.89 10.99 -0.05
C SER A 85 33.91 10.54 -1.11
N TRP A 86 33.47 10.32 -2.36
CA TRP A 86 34.36 9.94 -3.46
C TRP A 86 35.21 11.12 -3.94
N THR A 87 34.67 12.34 -4.02
CA THR A 87 35.40 13.54 -4.42
C THR A 87 36.45 13.92 -3.38
N GLN A 88 36.12 13.85 -2.09
CA GLN A 88 37.06 14.09 -1.00
C GLN A 88 38.23 13.09 -1.05
N TYR A 89 37.92 11.81 -1.24
CA TYR A 89 38.93 10.77 -1.46
C TYR A 89 39.82 11.08 -2.67
N ALA A 90 39.24 11.50 -3.80
CA ALA A 90 39.98 11.84 -5.00
C ALA A 90 40.91 13.06 -4.79
N TYR A 91 40.46 14.05 -4.05
CA TYR A 91 41.25 15.22 -3.65
C TYR A 91 42.46 14.81 -2.80
N ILE A 92 42.26 13.94 -1.80
CA ILE A 92 43.35 13.46 -0.94
C ILE A 92 44.35 12.61 -1.73
N VAL A 93 43.88 11.78 -2.67
CA VAL A 93 44.78 11.07 -3.59
C VAL A 93 45.60 12.06 -4.40
N ALA A 94 44.99 13.08 -5.01
CA ALA A 94 45.70 14.08 -5.80
C ALA A 94 46.83 14.72 -4.99
N ARG A 95 46.53 15.15 -3.75
CA ARG A 95 47.50 15.73 -2.79
C ARG A 95 48.62 14.75 -2.41
N ASN A 96 48.30 13.48 -2.26
CA ASN A 96 49.25 12.46 -1.82
C ASN A 96 50.11 11.89 -2.96
N ILE A 97 49.76 12.11 -4.24
CA ILE A 97 50.55 11.61 -5.38
C ILE A 97 51.96 12.25 -5.40
N ASP A 98 52.16 13.45 -4.87
CA ASP A 98 53.51 14.04 -4.74
C ASP A 98 54.44 13.18 -3.84
N TYR A 99 53.90 12.55 -2.81
CA TYR A 99 54.63 11.61 -1.94
C TYR A 99 54.93 10.27 -2.65
N ILE A 100 54.03 9.82 -3.53
CA ILE A 100 54.21 8.61 -4.37
C ILE A 100 55.21 8.87 -5.50
N GLY A 101 55.21 10.08 -6.06
CA GLY A 101 56.07 10.50 -7.15
C GLY A 101 57.56 10.44 -6.79
N ASP A 102 57.91 10.53 -5.51
CA ASP A 102 59.28 10.31 -5.02
C ASP A 102 59.72 8.84 -5.10
N TRP A 103 58.78 7.90 -5.01
CA TRP A 103 59.03 6.46 -5.15
C TRP A 103 58.87 5.99 -6.61
N PHE A 104 57.97 6.61 -7.38
CA PHE A 104 57.69 6.31 -8.79
C PHE A 104 57.73 7.58 -9.66
N PRO A 105 58.90 7.98 -10.19
CA PRO A 105 59.11 9.27 -10.87
C PRO A 105 58.24 9.55 -12.11
N ILE A 106 57.60 8.52 -12.68
CA ILE A 106 56.81 8.62 -13.92
C ILE A 106 55.49 9.37 -13.71
N VAL A 107 54.95 9.46 -12.49
CA VAL A 107 53.63 10.08 -12.22
C VAL A 107 53.69 11.57 -11.86
N LYS A 108 54.87 12.12 -11.56
CA LYS A 108 55.07 13.53 -11.14
C LYS A 108 54.52 14.63 -12.07
N PRO A 109 54.58 14.55 -13.41
CA PRO A 109 54.13 15.66 -14.25
C PRO A 109 52.59 15.83 -14.34
N TYR A 110 51.81 14.94 -13.71
CA TYR A 110 50.34 14.95 -13.75
C TYR A 110 49.70 15.41 -12.42
N THR A 111 50.48 15.87 -11.43
CA THR A 111 50.00 16.11 -10.05
C THR A 111 49.40 17.51 -9.83
N GLN A 112 50.07 18.57 -10.29
CA GLN A 112 49.66 19.97 -10.03
C GLN A 112 48.30 20.35 -10.64
N ALA A 113 47.94 19.76 -11.78
CA ALA A 113 46.62 19.98 -12.40
C ALA A 113 45.51 19.15 -11.72
N ALA A 114 45.84 18.05 -11.04
CA ALA A 114 44.88 17.17 -10.39
C ALA A 114 44.39 17.75 -9.06
N GLU A 115 45.25 18.46 -8.31
CA GLU A 115 44.91 19.06 -7.02
C GLU A 115 43.90 20.21 -7.13
N SER A 116 44.10 21.16 -8.07
CA SER A 116 43.21 22.32 -8.26
C SER A 116 41.83 21.95 -8.82
N ILE A 117 41.74 20.86 -9.60
CA ILE A 117 40.48 20.39 -10.18
C ILE A 117 39.65 19.63 -9.14
N THR A 118 40.30 18.94 -8.20
CA THR A 118 39.60 18.08 -7.24
C THR A 118 39.06 18.83 -6.02
N SER A 119 39.73 19.88 -5.53
CA SER A 119 39.18 20.73 -4.46
C SER A 119 37.92 21.48 -4.88
N MET A 120 37.90 21.93 -6.14
CA MET A 120 36.77 22.63 -6.77
C MET A 120 35.56 21.71 -6.97
N ILE A 121 35.79 20.48 -7.41
CA ILE A 121 34.72 19.50 -7.59
C ILE A 121 34.13 19.09 -6.23
N ASP A 122 34.94 19.03 -5.18
CA ASP A 122 34.45 18.70 -3.85
C ASP A 122 33.49 19.77 -3.30
N SER A 123 33.91 21.04 -3.24
CA SER A 123 33.08 22.16 -2.75
C SER A 123 31.75 22.28 -3.50
N VAL A 124 31.79 22.19 -4.84
CA VAL A 124 30.57 22.21 -5.66
C VAL A 124 29.64 21.04 -5.32
N MET A 125 30.17 19.84 -5.15
CA MET A 125 29.36 18.67 -4.82
C MET A 125 28.80 18.73 -3.39
N VAL A 126 29.51 19.35 -2.44
CA VAL A 126 29.04 19.58 -1.06
C VAL A 126 27.82 20.50 -1.07
N ASN A 127 27.94 21.68 -1.68
CA ASN A 127 26.85 22.68 -1.72
C ASN A 127 25.59 22.12 -2.41
N ILE A 128 25.77 21.39 -3.51
CA ILE A 128 24.67 20.70 -4.20
C ILE A 128 24.05 19.63 -3.30
N ALA A 129 24.86 18.82 -2.62
CA ALA A 129 24.36 17.78 -1.74
C ALA A 129 23.54 18.37 -0.58
N GLU A 130 24.04 19.42 0.07
CA GLU A 130 23.36 20.08 1.20
C GLU A 130 21.97 20.59 0.81
N ALA A 131 21.88 21.37 -0.27
CA ALA A 131 20.60 21.91 -0.75
C ALA A 131 19.62 20.81 -1.16
N PHE A 132 20.08 19.81 -1.93
CA PHE A 132 19.20 18.74 -2.39
C PHE A 132 18.75 17.81 -1.25
N VAL A 133 19.62 17.52 -0.28
CA VAL A 133 19.26 16.64 0.84
C VAL A 133 18.13 17.25 1.65
N SER A 134 18.19 18.54 1.98
CA SER A 134 17.13 19.24 2.72
C SER A 134 15.81 19.27 1.95
N VAL A 135 15.84 19.58 0.65
CA VAL A 135 14.65 19.54 -0.22
C VAL A 135 14.04 18.14 -0.26
N ILE A 136 14.85 17.10 -0.46
CA ILE A 136 14.36 15.72 -0.54
C ILE A 136 13.76 15.28 0.81
N ASP A 137 14.35 15.71 1.93
CA ASP A 137 13.84 15.39 3.25
C ASP A 137 12.49 16.08 3.54
N SER A 138 12.37 17.37 3.19
CA SER A 138 11.11 18.12 3.21
C SER A 138 10.01 17.40 2.40
N VAL A 139 10.31 17.03 1.15
CA VAL A 139 9.39 16.27 0.29
C VAL A 139 8.97 14.95 0.95
N ASN A 140 9.89 14.21 1.57
CA ASN A 140 9.53 12.99 2.30
C ASN A 140 8.60 13.26 3.48
N GLY A 141 8.79 14.38 4.18
CA GLY A 141 7.90 14.86 5.24
C GLY A 141 6.48 15.08 4.72
N VAL A 142 6.33 15.85 3.64
CA VAL A 142 5.03 16.11 3.00
C VAL A 142 4.39 14.83 2.49
N LEU A 143 5.15 13.93 1.86
CA LEU A 143 4.64 12.64 1.39
C LEU A 143 4.11 11.78 2.56
N SER A 144 4.85 11.68 3.67
CA SER A 144 4.43 10.95 4.87
C SER A 144 3.13 11.50 5.45
N GLN A 145 3.01 12.82 5.54
CA GLN A 145 1.82 13.49 6.03
C GLN A 145 0.63 13.30 5.09
N SER A 146 0.84 13.46 3.78
CA SER A 146 -0.21 13.29 2.77
C SER A 146 -0.84 11.89 2.80
N GLN A 147 -0.06 10.84 3.11
CA GLN A 147 -0.60 9.48 3.27
C GLN A 147 -1.62 9.40 4.41
N GLN A 148 -1.40 10.12 5.51
CA GLN A 148 -2.34 10.19 6.63
C GLN A 148 -3.62 10.90 6.22
N ALA A 149 -3.52 12.01 5.50
CA ALA A 149 -4.67 12.75 4.99
C ALA A 149 -5.50 11.88 4.02
N VAL A 150 -4.84 11.24 3.06
CA VAL A 150 -5.49 10.32 2.12
C VAL A 150 -6.14 9.14 2.84
N PHE A 151 -5.47 8.54 3.84
CA PHE A 151 -6.04 7.45 4.64
C PHE A 151 -7.34 7.86 5.33
N MET A 152 -7.37 9.04 5.97
CA MET A 152 -8.57 9.56 6.63
C MET A 152 -9.68 9.90 5.62
N ALA A 153 -9.34 10.54 4.51
CA ALA A 153 -10.27 10.89 3.44
C ALA A 153 -10.87 9.66 2.75
N SER A 154 -10.11 8.57 2.65
CA SER A 154 -10.54 7.29 2.07
C SER A 154 -11.79 6.76 2.77
N PHE A 155 -11.71 6.68 4.09
CA PHE A 155 -12.82 6.24 4.90
C PHE A 155 -13.97 7.24 4.85
N ALA A 156 -13.70 8.52 5.14
CA ALA A 156 -14.77 9.47 5.44
C ALA A 156 -15.51 9.97 4.18
N ALA A 157 -14.88 9.93 2.99
CA ALA A 157 -15.58 10.25 1.73
C ALA A 157 -16.37 9.06 1.15
N THR A 158 -16.11 7.82 1.57
CA THR A 158 -16.76 6.62 1.02
C THR A 158 -18.31 6.70 1.09
N PRO A 159 -18.94 7.05 2.24
CA PRO A 159 -20.40 7.20 2.32
C PRO A 159 -20.95 8.27 1.38
N GLY A 160 -20.25 9.41 1.27
CA GLY A 160 -20.63 10.52 0.38
C GLY A 160 -20.57 10.12 -1.09
N ILE A 161 -19.52 9.40 -1.50
CA ILE A 161 -19.38 8.86 -2.87
C ILE A 161 -20.51 7.87 -3.18
N VAL A 162 -20.81 6.95 -2.25
CA VAL A 162 -21.90 5.98 -2.42
C VAL A 162 -23.24 6.70 -2.61
N ARG A 163 -23.56 7.66 -1.75
CA ARG A 163 -24.80 8.45 -1.83
C ARG A 163 -24.89 9.22 -3.15
N GLU A 164 -23.83 9.93 -3.52
CA GLU A 164 -23.76 10.72 -4.77
C GLU A 164 -23.96 9.83 -6.02
N VAL A 165 -23.34 8.65 -6.06
CA VAL A 165 -23.50 7.71 -7.20
C VAL A 165 -24.93 7.18 -7.28
N VAL A 166 -25.58 6.92 -6.16
CA VAL A 166 -26.99 6.48 -6.12
C VAL A 166 -27.92 7.60 -6.57
N GLU A 167 -27.79 8.80 -6.00
CA GLU A 167 -28.63 9.95 -6.33
C GLU A 167 -28.47 10.40 -7.79
N ARG A 168 -27.26 10.29 -8.36
CA ARG A 168 -27.03 10.56 -9.79
C ARG A 168 -27.66 9.54 -10.71
N ASN A 169 -27.81 8.28 -10.28
CA ASN A 169 -28.51 7.27 -11.07
C ASN A 169 -30.02 7.53 -11.07
N ASP A 170 -30.60 7.80 -9.90
CA ASP A 170 -31.98 8.24 -9.74
C ASP A 170 -32.16 8.94 -8.39
N SER A 171 -32.67 10.18 -8.40
CA SER A 171 -32.88 10.97 -7.17
C SER A 171 -33.97 10.40 -6.26
N ARG A 172 -34.72 9.38 -6.71
CA ARG A 172 -35.72 8.65 -5.89
C ARG A 172 -35.08 7.56 -5.05
N TYR A 173 -33.84 7.18 -5.33
CA TYR A 173 -33.12 6.12 -4.60
C TYR A 173 -32.50 6.67 -3.32
N SER A 174 -32.40 5.82 -2.31
CA SER A 174 -31.78 6.15 -1.02
C SER A 174 -30.82 5.03 -0.60
N VAL A 175 -29.77 5.42 0.12
CA VAL A 175 -28.80 4.50 0.78
C VAL A 175 -28.88 4.58 2.30
N ASP A 176 -29.87 5.30 2.83
CA ASP A 176 -30.02 5.52 4.27
C ASP A 176 -30.76 4.35 4.94
N THR A 177 -30.39 3.12 4.58
CA THR A 177 -30.96 1.90 5.17
C THR A 177 -30.10 1.40 6.33
N ALA A 178 -30.72 0.69 7.27
CA ALA A 178 -30.00 0.10 8.40
C ALA A 178 -28.89 -0.87 7.94
N TYR A 179 -29.13 -1.63 6.87
CA TYR A 179 -28.15 -2.55 6.31
C TYR A 179 -26.95 -1.81 5.69
N ALA A 180 -27.20 -0.74 4.92
CA ALA A 180 -26.14 0.06 4.32
C ALA A 180 -25.27 0.72 5.39
N VAL A 181 -25.88 1.25 6.45
CA VAL A 181 -25.16 1.84 7.61
C VAL A 181 -24.28 0.80 8.31
N ILE A 182 -24.78 -0.42 8.53
CA ILE A 182 -24.00 -1.53 9.09
C ILE A 182 -22.83 -1.88 8.16
N GLY A 183 -23.08 -2.02 6.86
CA GLY A 183 -22.07 -2.36 5.87
C GLY A 183 -20.94 -1.32 5.78
N MET A 184 -21.30 -0.03 5.80
CA MET A 184 -20.33 1.07 5.85
C MET A 184 -19.55 1.10 7.17
N GLY A 185 -20.21 0.86 8.30
CA GLY A 185 -19.54 0.78 9.61
C GLY A 185 -18.55 -0.38 9.70
N GLN A 186 -18.91 -1.56 9.19
CA GLN A 186 -17.99 -2.71 9.11
C GLN A 186 -16.80 -2.41 8.19
N ASN A 187 -17.05 -1.82 7.02
CA ASN A 187 -15.99 -1.43 6.10
C ASN A 187 -15.03 -0.42 6.75
N ALA A 188 -15.54 0.54 7.54
CA ALA A 188 -14.74 1.50 8.29
C ALA A 188 -13.77 0.85 9.28
N VAL A 189 -14.29 -0.07 10.10
CA VAL A 189 -13.48 -0.82 11.07
C VAL A 189 -12.45 -1.68 10.35
N ASN A 190 -12.85 -2.35 9.27
CA ASN A 190 -11.94 -3.15 8.46
C ASN A 190 -10.84 -2.30 7.83
N TRP A 191 -11.16 -1.11 7.29
CA TRP A 191 -10.19 -0.15 6.74
C TRP A 191 -9.15 0.25 7.80
N ASN A 192 -9.61 0.59 9.01
CA ASN A 192 -8.73 0.96 10.12
C ASN A 192 -7.79 -0.18 10.53
N ASN A 193 -8.24 -1.42 10.44
CA ASN A 193 -7.45 -2.59 10.78
C ASN A 193 -6.71 -3.18 9.56
N PHE A 194 -6.84 -2.56 8.38
CA PHE A 194 -6.22 -3.05 7.16
C PHE A 194 -4.79 -2.56 7.02
N THR A 195 -4.59 -1.27 7.32
CA THR A 195 -3.30 -0.60 7.21
C THR A 195 -2.91 0.04 8.53
N GLU A 196 -1.62 0.06 8.82
CA GLU A 196 -1.05 0.70 9.99
C GLU A 196 -0.02 1.74 9.54
N ARG A 197 0.04 2.87 10.26
CA ARG A 197 1.11 3.86 10.09
C ARG A 197 2.31 3.45 10.93
N TYR A 198 3.36 2.98 10.28
CA TYR A 198 4.61 2.57 10.90
C TYR A 198 5.48 3.80 11.21
N GLU A 199 5.48 4.18 12.48
CA GLU A 199 6.34 5.23 13.06
C GLU A 199 7.19 4.74 14.25
N ASN A 200 7.06 3.45 14.59
CA ASN A 200 7.85 2.80 15.63
C ASN A 200 9.21 2.29 15.09
N ASN A 201 10.15 1.98 15.98
CA ASN A 201 11.50 1.56 15.60
C ASN A 201 11.50 0.35 14.64
N GLN A 202 10.70 -0.68 14.94
CA GLN A 202 10.65 -1.89 14.11
C GLN A 202 10.15 -1.61 12.68
N GLY A 203 9.11 -0.79 12.55
CA GLY A 203 8.54 -0.41 11.27
C GLY A 203 9.49 0.45 10.44
N LEU A 204 10.19 1.40 11.07
CA LEU A 204 11.16 2.26 10.38
C LEU A 204 12.42 1.48 9.99
N LEU A 205 12.93 0.57 10.84
CA LEU A 205 14.05 -0.32 10.49
C LEU A 205 13.72 -1.24 9.31
N ARG A 206 12.47 -1.69 9.19
CA ARG A 206 12.01 -2.45 8.01
C ARG A 206 12.08 -1.61 6.74
N LYS A 207 11.65 -0.35 6.79
CA LYS A 207 11.79 0.58 5.65
C LYS A 207 13.26 0.88 5.35
N ALA A 208 14.11 0.99 6.37
CA ALA A 208 15.55 1.15 6.22
C ALA A 208 16.21 -0.02 5.49
N ASP A 209 15.80 -1.27 5.80
CA ASP A 209 16.28 -2.46 5.10
C ASP A 209 15.88 -2.42 3.62
N VAL A 210 14.63 -2.01 3.30
CA VAL A 210 14.19 -1.82 1.91
C VAL A 210 15.02 -0.75 1.20
N ILE A 211 15.28 0.39 1.85
CA ILE A 211 16.13 1.47 1.31
C ILE A 211 17.53 0.97 1.03
N ASN A 212 18.19 0.35 2.02
CA ASN A 212 19.55 -0.17 1.88
C ASN A 212 19.65 -1.25 0.79
N ARG A 213 18.60 -2.07 0.58
CA ARG A 213 18.57 -3.06 -0.50
C ARG A 213 18.28 -2.46 -1.87
N SER A 214 17.68 -1.27 -1.91
CA SER A 214 17.31 -0.57 -3.15
C SER A 214 18.41 0.34 -3.69
N LYS A 215 19.56 0.41 -3.02
CA LYS A 215 20.74 1.15 -3.48
C LYS A 215 21.22 0.62 -4.82
N ASP A 216 21.69 1.51 -5.68
CA ASP A 216 22.33 1.16 -6.93
C ASP A 216 23.75 0.59 -6.72
N GLU A 217 24.37 0.10 -7.80
CA GLU A 217 25.70 -0.53 -7.74
C GLU A 217 26.77 0.42 -7.19
N PHE A 218 26.72 1.71 -7.57
CA PHE A 218 27.68 2.70 -7.11
C PHE A 218 27.48 3.03 -5.63
N THR A 219 26.27 3.29 -5.14
CA THR A 219 26.07 3.53 -3.70
C THR A 219 26.38 2.30 -2.85
N ASN A 220 26.07 1.09 -3.36
CA ASN A 220 26.24 -0.15 -2.62
C ASN A 220 27.71 -0.57 -2.46
N SER A 221 28.48 -0.60 -3.56
CA SER A 221 29.91 -0.92 -3.48
C SER A 221 30.69 -0.35 -4.67
N ARG A 222 31.74 0.42 -4.38
CA ARG A 222 32.61 1.07 -5.38
C ARG A 222 34.02 0.47 -5.34
N ASN A 223 34.13 -0.85 -5.27
CA ASN A 223 35.41 -1.51 -5.08
C ASN A 223 36.10 -1.74 -6.43
N LEU A 224 37.35 -1.28 -6.59
CA LEU A 224 38.18 -1.53 -7.77
C LEU A 224 39.46 -2.25 -7.38
N ARG A 225 39.84 -3.25 -8.17
CA ARG A 225 41.13 -3.95 -8.04
C ARG A 225 42.13 -3.37 -9.04
N THR A 226 43.39 -3.75 -8.90
CA THR A 226 44.47 -3.25 -9.77
C THR A 226 44.18 -3.47 -11.26
N GLY A 227 43.67 -4.65 -11.65
CA GLY A 227 43.35 -4.94 -13.04
C GLY A 227 42.13 -4.18 -13.57
N ASP A 228 41.22 -3.75 -12.69
CA ASP A 228 40.07 -2.91 -13.05
C ASP A 228 40.51 -1.46 -13.29
N MET A 229 41.51 -0.98 -12.52
CA MET A 229 42.08 0.36 -12.64
C MET A 229 43.12 0.47 -13.78
N LEU A 230 43.88 -0.61 -14.02
CA LEU A 230 44.94 -0.70 -15.01
C LEU A 230 44.68 -1.89 -15.93
N PRO A 231 43.95 -1.69 -17.05
CA PRO A 231 43.62 -2.77 -17.97
C PRO A 231 44.87 -3.52 -18.46
N GLY A 232 44.91 -4.82 -18.21
CA GLY A 232 46.04 -5.69 -18.57
C GLY A 232 47.07 -5.92 -17.44
N ALA A 233 46.96 -5.23 -16.31
CA ALA A 233 47.72 -5.53 -15.12
C ALA A 233 47.08 -6.69 -14.32
N PRO A 234 47.87 -7.57 -13.68
CA PRO A 234 47.31 -8.56 -12.77
C PRO A 234 46.76 -7.88 -11.51
N ASN A 235 45.67 -8.42 -10.95
CA ASN A 235 45.08 -7.94 -9.70
C ASN A 235 46.02 -8.01 -8.49
N ARG A 236 47.06 -8.85 -8.58
CA ARG A 236 48.18 -8.92 -7.65
C ARG A 236 49.42 -9.25 -8.45
N LEU A 237 50.41 -8.36 -8.44
CA LEU A 237 51.69 -8.56 -9.12
C LEU A 237 52.63 -9.31 -8.19
N ASP A 238 53.04 -10.52 -8.58
CA ASP A 238 53.98 -11.36 -7.83
C ASP A 238 55.39 -11.22 -8.44
N LEU A 239 56.34 -10.77 -7.61
CA LEU A 239 57.75 -10.55 -7.96
C LEU A 239 58.66 -11.54 -7.21
N GLY A 240 58.14 -12.68 -6.76
CA GLY A 240 58.88 -13.74 -6.09
C GLY A 240 58.81 -13.64 -4.58
N ILE A 241 59.64 -12.79 -3.96
CA ILE A 241 59.62 -12.53 -2.50
C ILE A 241 58.82 -11.28 -2.12
N ILE A 242 58.26 -10.58 -3.11
CA ILE A 242 57.45 -9.38 -2.92
C ILE A 242 56.18 -9.54 -3.76
N ARG A 243 55.03 -9.20 -3.20
CA ARG A 243 53.76 -9.07 -3.94
C ARG A 243 53.18 -7.69 -3.72
N VAL A 244 52.65 -7.09 -4.77
CA VAL A 244 52.05 -5.75 -4.70
C VAL A 244 50.71 -5.69 -5.41
N TRP A 245 49.80 -4.89 -4.86
CA TRP A 245 48.54 -4.56 -5.51
C TRP A 245 48.00 -3.23 -5.01
N VAL A 246 47.17 -2.61 -5.83
CA VAL A 246 46.37 -1.44 -5.50
C VAL A 246 44.92 -1.86 -5.35
N LYS A 247 44.28 -1.36 -4.29
CA LYS A 247 42.87 -1.64 -4.00
C LYS A 247 42.14 -0.35 -3.67
N LYS A 248 41.05 -0.09 -4.39
CA LYS A 248 40.07 0.95 -4.06
C LYS A 248 38.87 0.26 -3.42
N GLU A 249 38.42 0.74 -2.27
CA GLU A 249 37.19 0.28 -1.64
C GLU A 249 36.30 1.48 -1.29
N GLY A 250 34.98 1.34 -1.45
CA GLY A 250 34.05 2.41 -1.09
C GLY A 250 32.62 1.90 -0.92
N ARG A 251 31.91 2.40 0.09
CA ARG A 251 30.54 1.99 0.42
C ARG A 251 29.79 3.11 1.13
N THR A 252 28.49 3.11 0.93
CA THR A 252 27.58 4.05 1.59
C THR A 252 26.39 3.28 2.16
N ASN A 253 26.06 3.50 3.43
CA ASN A 253 24.92 2.84 4.07
C ASN A 253 24.13 3.84 4.91
N LEU A 254 22.81 3.61 4.96
CA LEU A 254 21.94 4.23 5.95
C LEU A 254 22.04 3.43 7.24
N ILE A 255 22.44 4.10 8.31
CA ILE A 255 22.57 3.54 9.65
C ILE A 255 21.62 4.27 10.60
N SER A 256 21.39 3.66 11.77
CA SER A 256 20.51 4.19 12.80
C SER A 256 21.05 3.88 14.18
N GLU A 257 20.82 4.77 15.13
CA GLU A 257 21.15 4.62 16.55
C GLU A 257 19.96 5.08 17.38
N GLU A 258 19.83 4.54 18.59
CA GLU A 258 18.79 4.98 19.51
C GLU A 258 19.28 6.24 20.23
N SER A 259 18.53 7.33 20.08
CA SER A 259 18.83 8.62 20.71
C SER A 259 18.94 8.47 22.23
N SER A 260 20.07 8.91 22.78
CA SER A 260 20.33 8.91 24.23
C SER A 260 19.79 10.16 24.95
N THR A 261 19.34 11.16 24.20
CA THR A 261 18.91 12.49 24.66
C THR A 261 17.48 12.50 25.25
N GLY A 262 16.79 11.37 25.26
CA GLY A 262 15.50 11.20 25.89
C GLY A 262 15.59 11.19 27.42
N SER A 263 15.53 12.37 28.06
CA SER A 263 15.25 12.44 29.49
C SER A 263 13.90 11.76 29.78
N ASN A 264 13.97 10.57 30.37
CA ASN A 264 12.87 9.69 30.80
C ASN A 264 12.02 10.29 31.94
N LEU A 265 11.55 11.54 31.81
CA LEU A 265 10.74 12.17 32.85
C LEU A 265 9.30 12.46 32.43
N PHE A 266 8.96 12.48 31.13
CA PHE A 266 7.57 12.71 30.68
C PHE A 266 7.14 11.98 29.40
N GLN A 267 7.81 10.90 28.97
CA GLN A 267 7.32 10.08 27.85
C GLN A 267 6.32 9.03 28.34
N SER A 268 5.04 9.30 28.11
CA SER A 268 3.96 8.34 28.29
C SER A 268 3.81 7.50 27.02
N ASN A 269 4.14 6.21 27.12
CA ASN A 269 3.66 5.07 26.32
C ASN A 269 3.73 5.15 24.77
N ASN A 270 4.73 4.46 24.21
CA ASN A 270 4.70 3.66 22.95
C ASN A 270 4.00 4.23 21.70
N SER A 271 4.56 5.23 21.01
CA SER A 271 4.16 5.51 19.62
C SER A 271 5.28 6.07 18.75
N THR A 272 6.09 7.00 19.25
CA THR A 272 7.11 7.66 18.45
C THR A 272 8.48 6.98 18.55
N SER A 273 9.15 6.81 17.41
CA SER A 273 10.51 6.28 17.33
C SER A 273 11.51 7.22 18.02
N ASN A 274 12.52 6.65 18.66
CA ASN A 274 13.71 7.34 19.17
C ASN A 274 14.94 7.08 18.30
N LEU A 275 14.76 6.62 17.06
CA LEU A 275 15.87 6.37 16.15
C LEU A 275 16.32 7.67 15.51
N GLU A 276 17.62 7.93 15.61
CA GLU A 276 18.33 8.88 14.76
C GLU A 276 18.81 8.13 13.52
N TRP A 277 18.95 8.85 12.41
CA TRP A 277 19.29 8.28 11.10
C TRP A 277 20.46 9.02 10.49
N GLU A 278 21.36 8.28 9.85
CA GLU A 278 22.55 8.86 9.25
C GLU A 278 22.93 8.11 7.99
N TRP A 279 23.14 8.85 6.91
CA TRP A 279 23.81 8.31 5.74
C TRP A 279 25.31 8.49 5.91
N LYS A 280 26.04 7.37 5.88
CA LYS A 280 27.49 7.36 6.03
C LYS A 280 28.13 6.77 4.80
N ALA A 281 28.99 7.54 4.13
CA ALA A 281 29.83 7.10 3.03
C ALA A 281 31.31 7.09 3.43
N LYS A 282 32.04 6.11 2.89
CA LYS A 282 33.50 6.06 2.99
C LYS A 282 34.08 5.59 1.66
N ASP A 283 35.19 6.18 1.26
CA ASP A 283 35.98 5.81 0.09
C ASP A 283 37.47 5.78 0.44
N THR A 284 38.20 4.77 -0.04
CA THR A 284 39.61 4.53 0.29
C THR A 284 40.37 3.98 -0.90
N LEU A 285 41.66 4.30 -0.98
CA LEU A 285 42.64 3.66 -1.88
C LEU A 285 43.91 3.41 -1.12
N SER A 286 44.37 2.16 -1.19
CA SER A 286 45.62 1.76 -0.60
C SER A 286 46.47 0.98 -1.60
N PHE A 287 47.77 1.17 -1.49
CA PHE A 287 48.77 0.29 -2.07
C PHE A 287 49.15 -0.74 -1.02
N HIS A 288 49.09 -2.00 -1.38
CA HIS A 288 49.45 -3.10 -0.49
C HIS A 288 50.74 -3.75 -0.98
N ILE A 289 51.60 -4.07 -0.03
CA ILE A 289 52.82 -4.82 -0.26
C ILE A 289 52.87 -5.99 0.71
N GLU A 290 53.10 -7.19 0.19
CA GLU A 290 53.47 -8.34 1.00
C GLU A 290 54.95 -8.65 0.74
N VAL A 291 55.74 -8.77 1.79
CA VAL A 291 57.15 -9.18 1.70
C VAL A 291 57.31 -10.53 2.39
N TRP A 292 57.94 -11.49 1.70
CA TRP A 292 58.31 -12.75 2.31
C TRP A 292 59.56 -12.54 3.16
N ASP A 293 59.39 -12.60 4.48
CA ASP A 293 60.49 -12.51 5.43
C ASP A 293 60.50 -13.73 6.38
N CYS A 294 61.69 -14.01 6.91
CA CYS A 294 61.93 -15.08 7.88
C CYS A 294 62.47 -14.47 9.15
N ASP A 295 61.64 -14.45 10.19
CA ASP A 295 62.04 -14.02 11.51
C ASP A 295 62.29 -15.22 12.45
N HIS A 296 62.65 -14.94 13.69
CA HIS A 296 62.81 -15.94 14.76
C HIS A 296 61.56 -16.78 15.09
N ARG A 297 60.38 -16.45 14.56
CA ARG A 297 59.10 -17.14 14.80
C ARG A 297 58.64 -17.95 13.58
N GLY A 298 59.20 -17.71 12.39
CA GLY A 298 58.96 -18.49 11.18
C GLY A 298 59.18 -17.68 9.91
N CYS A 299 58.99 -18.33 8.76
CA CYS A 299 58.89 -17.62 7.49
C CYS A 299 57.43 -17.39 7.12
N GLY A 300 57.09 -16.17 6.72
CA GLY A 300 55.75 -15.78 6.38
C GLY A 300 55.72 -14.57 5.45
N TRP A 301 54.54 -14.28 4.93
CA TRP A 301 54.28 -13.02 4.24
C TRP A 301 53.91 -11.99 5.30
N ASP A 302 54.70 -10.93 5.40
CA ASP A 302 54.36 -9.74 6.17
C ASP A 302 53.62 -8.77 5.25
N HIS A 303 52.48 -8.23 5.70
CA HIS A 303 51.57 -7.42 4.88
C HIS A 303 51.54 -5.99 5.41
N ASP A 304 51.95 -5.05 4.56
CA ASP A 304 51.85 -3.62 4.81
C ASP A 304 50.82 -2.97 3.87
N GLU A 305 50.00 -2.11 4.45
CA GLU A 305 49.11 -1.19 3.73
C GLU A 305 49.74 0.20 3.70
N ILE A 306 49.74 0.84 2.54
CA ILE A 306 50.16 2.22 2.37
C ILE A 306 48.93 3.00 1.88
N PRO A 307 48.26 3.79 2.73
CA PRO A 307 47.08 4.55 2.35
C PRO A 307 47.49 5.65 1.35
N LEU A 308 46.88 5.63 0.17
CA LEU A 308 47.12 6.62 -0.88
C LEU A 308 46.05 7.72 -0.84
N GLY A 309 44.82 7.38 -0.46
CA GLY A 309 43.81 8.36 -0.13
C GLY A 309 42.61 7.75 0.59
N TRP A 310 41.85 8.61 1.23
CA TRP A 310 40.68 8.27 2.04
C TRP A 310 39.70 9.42 1.98
N GLY A 311 38.43 9.17 2.24
CA GLY A 311 37.37 10.17 2.35
C GLY A 311 36.18 9.58 3.09
N SER A 312 35.49 10.39 3.88
CA SER A 312 34.23 10.03 4.52
C SER A 312 33.27 11.21 4.53
N ARG A 313 31.99 10.93 4.31
CA ARG A 313 30.93 11.93 4.43
C ARG A 313 29.77 11.41 5.27
N TYR A 314 29.26 12.30 6.11
CA TYR A 314 28.09 12.16 6.96
C TYR A 314 27.06 13.22 6.53
N VAL A 315 25.78 12.95 6.73
CA VAL A 315 24.74 13.95 6.49
C VAL A 315 24.60 14.86 7.69
N ASN A 316 24.44 14.31 8.90
CA ASN A 316 24.26 15.12 10.11
C ASN A 316 25.53 15.17 10.97
N GLY A 317 26.32 14.09 10.97
CA GLY A 317 27.50 13.98 11.83
C GLY A 317 27.19 13.62 13.29
N ASP A 318 25.91 13.37 13.61
CA ASP A 318 25.40 13.09 14.97
C ASP A 318 25.94 11.77 15.55
N PHE A 319 26.37 10.86 14.67
CA PHE A 319 26.88 9.55 15.05
C PHE A 319 28.37 9.63 15.37
N GLU A 320 28.68 9.97 16.63
CA GLU A 320 30.03 9.85 17.15
C GLU A 320 30.43 8.37 17.19
N CYS A 321 31.59 8.05 16.62
CA CYS A 321 32.17 6.74 16.88
C CYS A 321 32.53 6.70 18.36
N ASP A 322 31.91 5.77 19.10
CA ASP A 322 32.05 5.69 20.55
C ASP A 322 33.51 5.43 20.95
N ASP A 323 34.22 6.51 21.27
CA ASP A 323 35.57 6.52 21.83
C ASP A 323 35.57 6.05 23.31
N SER A 324 34.44 5.57 23.85
CA SER A 324 34.31 5.09 25.24
C SER A 324 34.96 3.72 25.49
N GLN A 325 36.26 3.67 25.24
CA GLN A 325 37.26 3.18 26.19
C GLN A 325 38.64 3.45 25.60
N TYR A 326 39.29 4.58 25.94
CA TYR A 326 40.59 4.52 26.63
C TYR A 326 41.20 5.88 27.02
N SER A 327 41.46 6.02 28.33
CA SER A 327 42.61 6.73 28.85
C SER A 327 43.85 5.84 28.70
N SER A 328 44.68 6.03 27.67
CA SER A 328 46.10 5.70 27.83
C SER A 328 46.99 6.72 27.12
N SER A 329 47.73 7.45 27.94
CA SER A 329 48.75 8.44 27.60
C SER A 329 50.05 7.79 27.12
N ASN A 330 49.98 6.87 26.16
CA ASN A 330 51.17 6.19 25.62
C ASN A 330 51.16 6.18 24.09
N TRP A 331 52.30 6.57 23.50
CA TRP A 331 52.56 6.65 22.04
C TRP A 331 52.30 5.33 21.29
N TRP A 332 52.26 4.20 22.02
CA TRP A 332 52.02 2.85 21.50
C TRP A 332 50.53 2.46 21.41
N GLY A 333 49.61 3.28 21.92
CA GLY A 333 48.16 3.05 21.84
C GLY A 333 47.61 3.07 20.41
N TRP A 334 48.31 3.76 19.49
CA TRP A 334 47.93 3.98 18.08
C TRP A 334 47.89 2.73 17.20
N PHE A 335 48.60 1.68 17.60
CA PHE A 335 48.68 0.44 16.83
C PHE A 335 47.54 -0.56 17.10
N PHE A 336 46.83 -0.45 18.24
CA PHE A 336 45.86 -1.46 18.70
C PHE A 336 44.41 -0.95 18.84
N TYR A 337 44.07 0.19 18.22
CA TYR A 337 42.74 0.80 18.32
C TYR A 337 41.62 -0.01 17.65
N ASN A 338 40.50 -0.13 18.35
CA ASN A 338 39.18 -0.35 17.77
C ASN A 338 38.47 1.00 17.81
N ASP A 339 38.17 1.58 16.66
CA ASP A 339 37.69 2.96 16.49
C ASP A 339 36.18 3.12 16.69
N GLY A 340 35.49 2.11 17.22
CA GLY A 340 34.03 2.12 17.46
C GLY A 340 33.16 2.19 16.20
N CYS A 341 33.71 2.59 15.06
CA CYS A 341 32.98 2.84 13.83
C CYS A 341 32.57 1.54 13.09
N PRO A 342 31.44 1.54 12.37
CA PRO A 342 31.10 0.49 11.42
C PRO A 342 32.20 0.30 10.38
N ARG A 343 32.59 -0.96 10.16
CA ARG A 343 33.65 -1.36 9.23
C ARG A 343 33.08 -1.60 7.83
N TYR A 344 33.50 -0.81 6.86
CA TYR A 344 33.06 -0.88 5.47
C TYR A 344 34.11 -1.51 4.56
N MET A 345 35.39 -1.32 4.86
CA MET A 345 36.50 -1.83 4.04
C MET A 345 36.89 -3.24 4.48
N GLN A 346 37.47 -4.04 3.58
CA GLN A 346 37.97 -5.38 3.93
C GLN A 346 39.49 -5.38 4.02
N GLU A 347 40.17 -4.80 3.02
CA GLU A 347 41.62 -4.76 2.87
C GLU A 347 42.19 -3.39 3.28
N ASN A 348 41.49 -2.29 2.95
CA ASN A 348 41.94 -0.91 3.19
C ASN A 348 41.66 -0.45 4.64
N ARG A 349 42.22 -1.17 5.63
CA ARG A 349 41.92 -0.96 7.05
C ARG A 349 42.55 0.31 7.60
N TRP A 350 43.75 0.65 7.18
CA TRP A 350 44.43 1.85 7.64
C TRP A 350 43.84 3.10 6.98
N ALA A 351 43.59 3.07 5.67
CA ALA A 351 42.89 4.16 5.00
C ALA A 351 41.48 4.41 5.57
N GLU A 352 40.75 3.34 5.94
CA GLU A 352 39.44 3.48 6.59
C GLU A 352 39.52 4.20 7.94
N ARG A 353 40.57 3.95 8.74
CA ARG A 353 40.76 4.67 10.02
C ARG A 353 41.05 6.14 9.79
N LEU A 354 41.84 6.48 8.77
CA LEU A 354 42.12 7.87 8.41
C LEU A 354 40.83 8.57 7.96
N ALA A 355 39.99 7.89 7.17
CA ALA A 355 38.66 8.39 6.81
C ALA A 355 37.81 8.70 8.05
N ASN A 356 37.77 7.78 9.03
CA ASN A 356 37.00 7.96 10.25
C ASN A 356 37.47 9.15 11.11
N MET A 357 38.76 9.51 11.05
CA MET A 357 39.33 10.64 11.77
C MET A 357 38.99 11.99 11.15
N GLU A 358 38.75 12.03 9.83
CA GLU A 358 38.48 13.27 9.11
C GLU A 358 37.05 13.77 9.33
N LYS A 359 36.09 12.83 9.48
CA LYS A 359 34.70 13.05 9.88
C LYS A 359 34.10 14.37 9.32
N GLU A 360 33.96 14.46 8.00
CA GLU A 360 33.28 15.60 7.38
C GLU A 360 31.77 15.38 7.33
N GLU A 361 31.02 16.34 7.83
CA GLU A 361 29.56 16.39 7.77
C GLU A 361 29.09 17.33 6.64
N LEU A 362 27.86 17.12 6.18
CA LEU A 362 27.14 18.09 5.36
C LEU A 362 26.40 19.03 6.31
N ASP A 363 26.33 20.32 5.99
CA ASP A 363 25.43 21.25 6.68
C ASP A 363 24.00 21.14 6.10
N ALA A 364 23.42 19.93 6.18
CA ALA A 364 22.13 19.59 5.59
C ALA A 364 21.10 19.25 6.66
N ASP A 365 19.94 19.93 6.64
CA ASP A 365 18.80 19.53 7.47
C ASP A 365 18.24 18.19 6.98
N TYR A 366 18.50 17.11 7.74
CA TYR A 366 17.99 15.77 7.45
C TYR A 366 17.46 15.08 8.70
N GLU A 367 16.15 14.84 8.72
CA GLU A 367 15.48 14.21 9.87
C GLU A 367 15.33 12.69 9.75
N GLY A 368 15.78 12.09 8.65
CA GLY A 368 15.83 10.64 8.52
C GLY A 368 14.63 9.98 7.84
N ILE A 369 14.40 8.71 8.18
CA ILE A 369 13.29 7.94 7.60
C ILE A 369 11.97 8.41 8.19
N ARG A 370 11.10 8.93 7.31
CA ARG A 370 9.74 9.31 7.68
C ARG A 370 8.81 8.11 7.82
N ALA A 371 7.82 8.24 8.71
CA ALA A 371 6.76 7.26 8.91
C ALA A 371 5.98 6.97 7.62
N TYR A 372 5.35 5.81 7.53
CA TYR A 372 4.65 5.38 6.32
C TYR A 372 3.52 4.41 6.62
N TYR A 373 2.53 4.33 5.72
CA TYR A 373 1.48 3.31 5.81
C TYR A 373 1.90 2.00 5.13
N ASP A 374 1.60 0.87 5.75
CA ASP A 374 1.63 -0.45 5.13
C ASP A 374 0.53 -1.35 5.73
N LEU A 375 0.38 -2.57 5.23
CA LEU A 375 -0.59 -3.53 5.78
C LEU A 375 -0.30 -3.81 7.26
N GLN A 376 -1.35 -3.93 8.07
CA GLN A 376 -1.20 -4.26 9.49
C GLN A 376 -0.76 -5.72 9.69
N ASP A 377 -1.40 -6.66 8.97
CA ASP A 377 -0.99 -8.07 8.97
C ASP A 377 0.05 -8.32 7.88
N LEU A 378 1.32 -8.26 8.28
CA LEU A 378 2.51 -8.52 7.45
C LEU A 378 2.87 -10.01 7.36
N SER A 379 2.04 -10.92 7.88
CA SER A 379 2.34 -12.34 7.91
C SER A 379 2.34 -12.95 6.50
N GLN A 380 3.24 -13.90 6.24
CA GLN A 380 3.26 -14.67 4.98
C GLN A 380 2.01 -15.56 4.79
N THR A 381 1.18 -15.68 5.82
CA THR A 381 -0.10 -16.37 5.81
C THR A 381 -1.25 -15.50 5.29
N ASN A 382 -1.12 -14.16 5.37
CA ASN A 382 -2.08 -13.21 4.81
C ASN A 382 -1.84 -12.98 3.30
N ARG A 383 -2.06 -14.03 2.50
CA ARG A 383 -1.71 -14.00 1.07
C ARG A 383 -2.70 -13.23 0.19
N ASP A 384 -3.92 -13.05 0.66
CA ASP A 384 -5.01 -12.40 -0.09
C ASP A 384 -5.83 -11.50 0.85
N PRO A 385 -5.25 -10.38 1.31
CA PRO A 385 -5.97 -9.42 2.13
C PRO A 385 -7.07 -8.75 1.29
N ARG A 386 -8.30 -8.77 1.82
CA ARG A 386 -9.47 -8.18 1.15
C ARG A 386 -10.22 -7.20 2.04
N LEU A 387 -10.74 -6.16 1.42
CA LEU A 387 -11.68 -5.22 2.03
C LEU A 387 -13.03 -5.34 1.35
N VAL A 388 -14.09 -5.44 2.15
CA VAL A 388 -15.45 -5.62 1.65
C VAL A 388 -16.25 -4.36 1.93
N LEU A 389 -17.01 -3.89 0.95
CA LEU A 389 -18.04 -2.86 1.12
C LEU A 389 -19.40 -3.45 0.74
N ARG A 390 -20.37 -3.30 1.65
CA ARG A 390 -21.74 -3.77 1.47
C ARG A 390 -22.66 -2.58 1.51
N ILE A 391 -23.55 -2.49 0.54
CA ILE A 391 -24.55 -1.44 0.50
C ILE A 391 -25.92 -2.01 0.14
N GLU A 392 -26.96 -1.30 0.55
CA GLU A 392 -28.32 -1.50 0.09
C GLU A 392 -28.84 -0.18 -0.47
N VAL A 393 -29.47 -0.25 -1.63
CA VAL A 393 -30.16 0.87 -2.26
C VAL A 393 -31.65 0.57 -2.25
N GLU A 394 -32.43 1.50 -1.73
CA GLU A 394 -33.89 1.38 -1.67
C GLU A 394 -34.61 2.33 -2.62
N LEU A 395 -35.72 1.85 -3.17
CA LEU A 395 -36.71 2.64 -3.88
C LEU A 395 -38.04 2.53 -3.11
N PRO A 396 -38.52 3.62 -2.47
CA PRO A 396 -39.77 3.59 -1.73
C PRO A 396 -40.98 3.23 -2.62
N GLN A 397 -41.95 2.50 -2.08
CA GLN A 397 -43.10 1.96 -2.83
C GLN A 397 -43.94 3.05 -3.51
N ASN A 398 -44.07 4.23 -2.90
CA ASN A 398 -44.78 5.37 -3.46
C ASN A 398 -44.14 5.93 -4.74
N HIS A 399 -42.87 5.57 -5.01
CA HIS A 399 -42.14 5.98 -6.21
C HIS A 399 -42.13 4.91 -7.31
N VAL A 400 -42.63 3.70 -7.04
CA VAL A 400 -42.76 2.64 -8.05
C VAL A 400 -44.02 2.88 -8.88
N ARG A 401 -43.86 3.07 -10.18
CA ARG A 401 -44.97 3.35 -11.11
C ARG A 401 -45.72 2.08 -11.51
N THR A 402 -46.54 1.56 -10.62
CA THR A 402 -47.51 0.48 -10.90
C THR A 402 -48.87 1.06 -11.30
N ALA A 403 -49.73 0.23 -11.90
CA ALA A 403 -51.07 0.62 -12.34
C ALA A 403 -51.95 1.16 -11.20
N SER A 404 -51.71 0.69 -9.97
CA SER A 404 -52.38 1.17 -8.74
C SER A 404 -52.08 2.64 -8.46
N LYS A 405 -50.93 3.15 -8.93
CA LYS A 405 -50.45 4.55 -8.78
C LYS A 405 -50.75 5.46 -9.98
N ILE A 406 -51.42 4.95 -11.02
CA ILE A 406 -51.81 5.75 -12.19
C ILE A 406 -53.30 6.05 -12.14
N ASP A 407 -53.63 7.34 -12.07
CA ASP A 407 -55.02 7.81 -12.01
C ASP A 407 -55.83 7.32 -13.23
N GLY A 408 -56.98 6.71 -12.96
CA GLY A 408 -57.89 6.17 -13.99
C GLY A 408 -57.53 4.81 -14.60
N LEU A 409 -56.42 4.16 -14.20
CA LEU A 409 -56.00 2.85 -14.73
C LEU A 409 -56.19 1.70 -13.75
N GLY A 410 -55.73 1.86 -12.50
CA GLY A 410 -55.81 0.82 -11.46
C GLY A 410 -56.39 1.33 -10.14
N SER A 411 -56.36 0.47 -9.12
CA SER A 411 -56.77 0.80 -7.74
C SER A 411 -55.80 0.15 -6.75
N ASP A 412 -55.47 0.86 -5.68
CA ASP A 412 -54.65 0.38 -4.57
C ASP A 412 -55.32 -0.74 -3.74
N SER A 413 -56.63 -0.93 -3.91
CA SER A 413 -57.42 -1.92 -3.21
C SER A 413 -58.41 -2.64 -4.12
N VAL A 414 -58.63 -3.92 -3.81
CA VAL A 414 -59.72 -4.75 -4.33
C VAL A 414 -61.03 -4.29 -3.65
N PRO A 415 -62.22 -4.34 -4.29
CA PRO A 415 -63.44 -3.82 -3.69
C PRO A 415 -63.76 -4.55 -2.38
N SER A 416 -64.04 -3.80 -1.31
CA SER A 416 -64.40 -4.36 0.00
C SER A 416 -65.82 -4.92 0.05
N GLU A 417 -66.66 -4.58 -0.93
CA GLU A 417 -68.04 -5.06 -1.09
C GLU A 417 -68.24 -5.60 -2.51
N GLU A 418 -69.19 -6.54 -2.67
CA GLU A 418 -69.59 -7.04 -3.99
C GLU A 418 -70.07 -5.89 -4.89
N LEU A 419 -69.38 -5.70 -6.01
CA LEU A 419 -69.77 -4.71 -7.00
C LEU A 419 -71.13 -5.11 -7.60
N ARG A 420 -72.18 -4.37 -7.24
CA ARG A 420 -73.59 -4.65 -7.60
C ARG A 420 -73.85 -4.73 -9.11
N THR A 421 -73.05 -4.04 -9.91
CA THR A 421 -73.08 -4.02 -11.38
C THR A 421 -71.92 -4.79 -11.99
N GLY A 422 -71.06 -5.36 -11.15
CA GLY A 422 -69.74 -5.84 -11.53
C GLY A 422 -68.76 -4.73 -11.86
N ILE A 423 -69.15 -3.43 -11.92
CA ILE A 423 -68.36 -2.25 -12.33
C ILE A 423 -68.32 -1.20 -11.21
N GLY A 424 -67.12 -0.87 -10.72
CA GLY A 424 -66.93 0.16 -9.70
C GLY A 424 -65.46 0.37 -9.32
N GLN A 425 -65.22 1.27 -8.36
CA GLN A 425 -63.88 1.56 -7.85
C GLN A 425 -63.26 0.28 -7.28
N GLY A 426 -61.99 -0.01 -7.61
CA GLY A 426 -61.33 -1.24 -7.20
C GLY A 426 -61.48 -2.44 -8.14
N MET A 427 -62.32 -2.36 -9.17
CA MET A 427 -62.55 -3.43 -10.15
C MET A 427 -61.26 -4.04 -10.76
N PHE A 428 -60.24 -3.22 -10.97
CA PHE A 428 -58.92 -3.61 -11.47
C PHE A 428 -57.84 -3.47 -10.40
N GLY A 429 -58.21 -3.66 -9.13
CA GLY A 429 -57.28 -3.58 -8.01
C GLY A 429 -56.22 -4.66 -8.10
N THR A 430 -54.96 -4.26 -8.19
CA THR A 430 -53.79 -5.14 -8.14
C THR A 430 -52.97 -4.70 -6.94
N GLN A 431 -53.01 -5.46 -5.84
CA GLN A 431 -52.16 -5.17 -4.69
C GLN A 431 -50.71 -5.41 -5.07
N ASP A 432 -49.89 -4.37 -4.99
CA ASP A 432 -48.45 -4.49 -5.13
C ASP A 432 -47.89 -5.07 -3.82
N GLN A 433 -47.56 -6.35 -3.83
CA GLN A 433 -46.87 -6.96 -2.69
C GLN A 433 -45.37 -6.76 -2.84
N MET A 434 -44.82 -5.91 -1.98
CA MET A 434 -43.38 -5.71 -1.81
C MET A 434 -42.98 -6.13 -0.40
N VAL A 435 -41.71 -6.50 -0.25
CA VAL A 435 -41.11 -6.75 1.05
C VAL A 435 -40.88 -5.41 1.77
N GLY A 436 -41.61 -5.16 2.85
CA GLY A 436 -41.61 -3.87 3.54
C GLY A 436 -42.20 -2.75 2.68
N ASN A 437 -41.66 -1.53 2.82
CA ASN A 437 -42.22 -0.31 2.23
C ASN A 437 -41.62 0.08 0.85
N GLY A 438 -41.04 -0.85 0.10
CA GLY A 438 -40.44 -0.55 -1.21
C GLY A 438 -39.57 -1.66 -1.81
N LEU A 439 -38.94 -1.37 -2.95
CA LEU A 439 -37.93 -2.24 -3.57
C LEU A 439 -36.55 -1.99 -2.95
N ALA A 440 -35.71 -3.02 -2.96
CA ALA A 440 -34.34 -2.96 -2.49
C ALA A 440 -33.42 -3.74 -3.42
N ALA A 441 -32.19 -3.27 -3.59
CA ALA A 441 -31.10 -4.05 -4.13
C ALA A 441 -29.90 -3.98 -3.19
N ILE A 442 -29.24 -5.10 -3.01
CA ILE A 442 -28.04 -5.21 -2.19
C ILE A 442 -26.88 -5.52 -3.12
N SER A 443 -25.76 -4.84 -2.89
CA SER A 443 -24.52 -5.11 -3.61
C SER A 443 -23.36 -5.27 -2.63
N THR A 444 -22.45 -6.16 -2.98
CA THR A 444 -21.19 -6.39 -2.27
C THR A 444 -20.05 -6.19 -3.26
N GLY A 445 -19.10 -5.34 -2.88
CA GLY A 445 -17.83 -5.22 -3.59
C GLY A 445 -16.68 -5.71 -2.72
N GLU A 446 -15.61 -6.14 -3.39
CA GLU A 446 -14.35 -6.53 -2.78
C GLU A 446 -13.20 -5.75 -3.42
N LEU A 447 -12.38 -5.15 -2.56
CA LEU A 447 -11.06 -4.65 -2.89
C LEU A 447 -10.06 -5.76 -2.57
N PHE A 448 -9.16 -6.03 -3.52
CA PHE A 448 -8.18 -7.11 -3.44
C PHE A 448 -6.86 -6.71 -4.14
N PHE A 449 -5.80 -7.44 -3.85
CA PHE A 449 -4.48 -7.23 -4.46
C PHE A 449 -4.32 -8.13 -5.69
N HIS A 450 -3.99 -7.55 -6.85
CA HIS A 450 -3.94 -8.25 -8.14
C HIS A 450 -2.69 -7.90 -8.96
N PRO A 451 -1.58 -8.65 -8.78
CA PRO A 451 -0.35 -8.43 -9.52
C PRO A 451 -0.53 -8.55 -11.05
N PRO A 452 0.25 -7.79 -11.86
CA PRO A 452 0.17 -7.86 -13.32
C PRO A 452 0.42 -9.26 -13.91
N ASP A 453 1.20 -10.09 -13.23
CA ASP A 453 1.52 -11.44 -13.68
C ASP A 453 0.32 -12.40 -13.55
N ASP A 454 -0.70 -12.08 -12.74
CA ASP A 454 -1.92 -12.90 -12.63
C ASP A 454 -2.80 -12.83 -13.89
N TYR A 455 -2.63 -11.80 -14.73
CA TYR A 455 -3.28 -11.73 -16.06
C TYR A 455 -2.73 -12.78 -17.04
N ASN A 456 -1.53 -13.33 -16.79
CA ASN A 456 -0.92 -14.36 -17.63
C ASN A 456 -0.42 -15.54 -16.78
N PRO A 457 -1.20 -16.63 -16.66
CA PRO A 457 -0.82 -17.80 -15.86
C PRO A 457 0.54 -18.41 -16.24
N SER A 458 1.02 -18.19 -17.47
CA SER A 458 2.34 -18.66 -17.91
C SER A 458 3.51 -17.87 -17.31
N ARG A 459 3.27 -16.66 -16.77
CA ARG A 459 4.26 -15.86 -16.03
C ARG A 459 4.32 -16.19 -14.53
N ARG A 460 3.35 -16.96 -14.04
CA ARG A 460 3.14 -17.28 -12.63
C ARG A 460 4.15 -18.28 -12.04
N THR A 461 4.95 -18.96 -12.86
CA THR A 461 5.82 -20.06 -12.39
C THR A 461 6.88 -19.55 -11.41
N GLY A 462 6.64 -19.76 -10.12
CA GLY A 462 7.60 -19.53 -9.03
C GLY A 462 7.72 -18.10 -8.50
N ARG A 463 6.82 -17.18 -8.90
CA ARG A 463 6.81 -15.78 -8.42
C ARG A 463 5.42 -15.41 -7.93
N TYR A 464 5.23 -15.45 -6.62
CA TYR A 464 4.05 -14.90 -5.97
C TYR A 464 4.43 -13.56 -5.35
N GLU A 465 3.85 -12.48 -5.88
CA GLU A 465 4.00 -11.16 -5.27
C GLU A 465 3.00 -11.04 -4.13
N ILE A 466 3.50 -10.81 -2.92
CA ILE A 466 2.68 -10.67 -1.73
C ILE A 466 2.09 -9.27 -1.71
N ALA A 467 0.83 -9.16 -1.28
CA ALA A 467 0.17 -7.88 -1.06
C ALA A 467 1.01 -7.00 -0.14
N SER A 468 1.21 -5.76 -0.55
CA SER A 468 1.93 -4.74 0.22
C SER A 468 1.50 -3.36 -0.24
N LEU A 469 1.80 -2.35 0.57
CA LEU A 469 1.71 -0.96 0.15
C LEU A 469 3.07 -0.48 -0.38
N PHE A 470 3.84 -1.35 -1.06
CA PHE A 470 4.92 -0.93 -1.95
C PHE A 470 4.60 -1.24 -3.41
N ASN A 471 3.50 -1.95 -3.67
CA ASN A 471 3.06 -2.32 -5.00
C ASN A 471 1.64 -1.78 -5.28
N PRO A 472 1.44 -0.96 -6.32
CA PRO A 472 0.18 -0.28 -6.58
C PRO A 472 -0.78 -1.15 -7.40
N TYR A 473 -1.08 -2.35 -6.90
CA TYR A 473 -1.89 -3.35 -7.61
C TYR A 473 -3.22 -3.64 -6.90
N TRP A 474 -3.76 -2.65 -6.19
CA TRP A 474 -5.06 -2.76 -5.54
C TRP A 474 -6.17 -2.48 -6.53
N GLU A 475 -7.03 -3.48 -6.73
CA GLU A 475 -8.15 -3.47 -7.66
C GLU A 475 -9.47 -3.76 -6.92
N VAL A 476 -10.57 -3.56 -7.64
CA VAL A 476 -11.93 -3.75 -7.13
C VAL A 476 -12.71 -4.65 -8.06
N LYS A 477 -13.52 -5.53 -7.47
CA LYS A 477 -14.51 -6.33 -8.19
C LYS A 477 -15.82 -6.38 -7.42
N LEU A 478 -16.91 -6.64 -8.13
CA LEU A 478 -18.15 -7.04 -7.48
C LEU A 478 -18.03 -8.49 -7.01
N ALA A 479 -18.66 -8.78 -5.89
CA ALA A 479 -18.67 -10.11 -5.29
C ALA A 479 -20.11 -10.54 -4.98
N ASP A 480 -20.33 -11.84 -4.94
CA ASP A 480 -21.63 -12.38 -4.58
C ASP A 480 -21.98 -12.03 -3.14
N THR A 481 -23.18 -11.50 -2.93
CA THR A 481 -23.68 -11.21 -1.59
C THR A 481 -24.20 -12.52 -0.96
N PRO A 482 -23.59 -13.01 0.14
CA PRO A 482 -24.03 -14.23 0.79
C PRO A 482 -25.50 -14.18 1.21
N TYR A 483 -26.19 -15.31 1.19
CA TYR A 483 -27.61 -15.38 1.55
C TYR A 483 -27.91 -14.96 2.99
N SER A 484 -26.99 -15.18 3.93
CA SER A 484 -27.10 -14.66 5.30
C SER A 484 -27.21 -13.13 5.32
N ASN A 485 -26.45 -12.45 4.46
CA ASN A 485 -26.49 -11.00 4.30
C ASN A 485 -27.78 -10.53 3.61
N ARG A 486 -28.26 -11.27 2.60
CA ARG A 486 -29.56 -11.00 1.96
C ARG A 486 -30.70 -11.14 2.96
N PHE A 487 -30.64 -12.16 3.82
CA PHE A 487 -31.61 -12.39 4.89
C PHE A 487 -31.53 -11.31 5.97
N MET A 488 -30.33 -10.88 6.36
CA MET A 488 -30.15 -9.76 7.30
C MET A 488 -30.80 -8.47 6.77
N ALA A 489 -30.53 -8.09 5.52
CA ALA A 489 -31.16 -6.92 4.91
C ALA A 489 -32.68 -7.06 4.89
N TRP A 490 -33.20 -8.24 4.56
CA TRP A 490 -34.64 -8.50 4.59
C TRP A 490 -35.24 -8.33 6.00
N ALA A 491 -34.61 -8.92 7.00
CA ALA A 491 -35.04 -8.86 8.40
C ALA A 491 -34.98 -7.42 8.99
N LEU A 492 -34.00 -6.62 8.56
CA LEU A 492 -33.88 -5.21 8.97
C LEU A 492 -34.97 -4.32 8.36
N ARG A 493 -35.49 -4.67 7.17
CA ARG A 493 -36.61 -3.95 6.53
C ARG A 493 -37.97 -4.32 7.11
N ASP A 494 -38.14 -5.56 7.53
CA ASP A 494 -39.39 -6.08 8.06
C ASP A 494 -39.17 -6.66 9.46
N SER A 495 -39.29 -5.80 10.47
CA SER A 495 -39.14 -6.19 11.87
C SER A 495 -40.13 -7.26 12.32
N SER A 496 -41.22 -7.49 11.57
CA SER A 496 -42.18 -8.56 11.87
C SER A 496 -41.60 -9.96 11.62
N LEU A 497 -40.54 -10.07 10.81
CA LEU A 497 -39.78 -11.31 10.60
C LEU A 497 -38.95 -11.69 11.83
N LEU A 498 -38.59 -10.71 12.67
CA LEU A 498 -37.85 -10.92 13.91
C LEU A 498 -38.77 -11.14 15.12
N SER A 499 -40.08 -10.94 14.95
CA SER A 499 -41.10 -11.28 15.95
C SER A 499 -41.74 -12.64 15.65
N ASP A 500 -41.86 -13.49 16.68
CA ASP A 500 -42.29 -14.90 16.64
C ASP A 500 -43.21 -15.33 15.47
N GLY A 501 -42.73 -16.31 14.68
CA GLY A 501 -43.59 -17.25 13.95
C GLY A 501 -43.86 -16.99 12.46
N ALA A 502 -43.15 -16.09 11.79
CA ALA A 502 -43.36 -15.84 10.36
C ALA A 502 -42.85 -17.02 9.48
N SER A 503 -43.75 -17.66 8.74
CA SER A 503 -43.47 -18.77 7.80
C SER A 503 -42.43 -18.45 6.72
N GLY A 504 -42.16 -17.16 6.45
CA GLY A 504 -41.12 -16.69 5.53
C GLY A 504 -39.69 -16.88 6.02
N VAL A 505 -39.45 -16.83 7.34
CA VAL A 505 -38.11 -17.06 7.94
C VAL A 505 -37.73 -18.52 7.86
N ALA A 506 -38.68 -19.43 8.13
CA ALA A 506 -38.46 -20.86 7.95
C ALA A 506 -38.18 -21.23 6.49
N ALA A 507 -38.87 -20.59 5.53
CA ALA A 507 -38.63 -20.80 4.10
C ALA A 507 -37.27 -20.24 3.64
N GLY A 508 -36.88 -19.05 4.11
CA GLY A 508 -35.57 -18.45 3.82
C GLY A 508 -34.41 -19.23 4.43
N ILE A 509 -34.57 -19.71 5.67
CA ILE A 509 -33.59 -20.58 6.34
C ILE A 509 -33.54 -21.96 5.64
N GLN A 510 -34.68 -22.55 5.26
CA GLN A 510 -34.67 -23.81 4.49
C GLN A 510 -34.03 -23.66 3.10
N HIS A 511 -34.23 -22.53 2.44
CA HIS A 511 -33.55 -22.25 1.16
C HIS A 511 -32.04 -22.09 1.36
N TYR A 512 -31.62 -21.35 2.40
CA TYR A 512 -30.21 -21.22 2.79
C TYR A 512 -29.56 -22.57 3.09
N ILE A 513 -30.26 -23.43 3.84
CA ILE A 513 -29.78 -24.79 4.16
C ILE A 513 -29.67 -25.61 2.87
N GLY A 514 -30.70 -25.62 2.03
CA GLY A 514 -30.72 -26.40 0.78
C GLY A 514 -29.63 -25.99 -0.22
N GLU A 515 -29.26 -24.71 -0.28
CA GLU A 515 -28.20 -24.26 -1.18
C GLU A 515 -26.80 -24.52 -0.62
N ARG A 516 -26.60 -24.48 0.70
CA ARG A 516 -25.36 -24.93 1.32
C ARG A 516 -25.17 -26.44 1.17
N GLU A 517 -26.25 -27.21 1.18
CA GLU A 517 -26.22 -28.61 0.78
C GLU A 517 -25.81 -28.76 -0.69
N GLU A 518 -26.33 -27.93 -1.60
CA GLU A 518 -25.93 -27.96 -3.02
C GLU A 518 -24.46 -27.55 -3.24
N GLU A 519 -23.97 -26.53 -2.54
CA GLU A 519 -22.57 -26.09 -2.56
C GLU A 519 -21.63 -27.16 -2.01
N LEU A 520 -22.01 -27.81 -0.91
CA LEU A 520 -21.29 -28.96 -0.37
C LEU A 520 -21.21 -30.08 -1.41
N GLN A 521 -22.31 -30.37 -2.12
CA GLN A 521 -22.29 -31.37 -3.20
C GLN A 521 -21.37 -30.98 -4.36
N ARG A 522 -21.33 -29.70 -4.74
CA ARG A 522 -20.41 -29.21 -5.78
C ARG A 522 -18.95 -29.30 -5.34
N LEU A 523 -18.66 -28.95 -4.09
CA LEU A 523 -17.30 -29.03 -3.54
C LEU A 523 -16.82 -30.47 -3.41
N LEU A 524 -17.69 -31.40 -2.98
CA LEU A 524 -17.39 -32.83 -2.98
C LEU A 524 -17.10 -33.37 -4.39
N ALA A 525 -17.85 -32.92 -5.40
CA ALA A 525 -17.60 -33.29 -6.79
C ALA A 525 -16.28 -32.67 -7.33
N LEU A 526 -15.95 -31.45 -6.89
CA LEU A 526 -14.69 -30.79 -7.22
C LEU A 526 -13.50 -31.48 -6.56
N GLU A 527 -13.61 -31.88 -5.29
CA GLU A 527 -12.62 -32.67 -4.57
C GLU A 527 -12.31 -33.97 -5.32
N GLU A 528 -13.35 -34.71 -5.74
CA GLU A 528 -13.21 -35.95 -6.52
C GLU A 528 -12.47 -35.71 -7.85
N SER A 529 -12.83 -34.63 -8.57
CA SER A 529 -12.17 -34.25 -9.82
C SER A 529 -10.69 -33.88 -9.60
N LEU A 530 -10.39 -33.12 -8.56
CA LEU A 530 -9.02 -32.70 -8.23
C LEU A 530 -8.16 -33.88 -7.77
N GLN A 531 -8.73 -34.85 -7.02
CA GLN A 531 -8.05 -36.09 -6.66
C GLN A 531 -7.74 -36.94 -7.91
N GLU A 532 -8.65 -37.00 -8.88
CA GLU A 532 -8.43 -37.71 -10.13
C GLU A 532 -7.32 -37.06 -10.97
N ASP A 533 -7.32 -35.72 -11.08
CA ASP A 533 -6.28 -34.96 -11.76
C ASP A 533 -4.92 -35.10 -11.06
N LEU A 534 -4.91 -35.11 -9.73
CA LEU A 534 -3.71 -35.35 -8.93
C LEU A 534 -3.13 -36.75 -9.20
N ASN A 535 -3.98 -37.75 -9.33
CA ASN A 535 -3.55 -39.13 -9.63
C ASN A 535 -2.99 -39.28 -11.05
N ARG A 536 -3.48 -38.49 -12.01
CA ARG A 536 -3.03 -38.52 -13.42
C ARG A 536 -1.81 -37.64 -13.69
N THR A 537 -1.55 -36.64 -12.86
CA THR A 537 -0.47 -35.68 -13.04
C THR A 537 0.87 -36.22 -12.56
N THR A 538 1.83 -36.35 -13.48
CA THR A 538 3.22 -36.75 -13.21
C THR A 538 4.19 -35.59 -13.04
N ASP A 539 3.79 -34.37 -13.43
CA ASP A 539 4.58 -33.15 -13.25
C ASP A 539 4.61 -32.74 -11.76
N PRO A 540 5.80 -32.65 -11.13
CA PRO A 540 5.92 -32.36 -9.71
C PRO A 540 5.39 -30.98 -9.31
N VAL A 541 5.41 -29.99 -10.21
CA VAL A 541 4.93 -28.63 -9.93
C VAL A 541 3.40 -28.60 -9.96
N ARG A 542 2.79 -29.10 -11.03
CA ARG A 542 1.32 -29.19 -11.15
C ARG A 542 0.72 -30.08 -10.05
N ARG A 543 1.45 -31.11 -9.64
CA ARG A 543 1.05 -31.98 -8.53
C ARG A 543 1.05 -31.24 -7.18
N ALA A 544 2.01 -30.34 -6.93
CA ALA A 544 2.03 -29.51 -5.72
C ALA A 544 0.89 -28.49 -5.70
N ASP A 545 0.57 -27.88 -6.85
CA ASP A 545 -0.57 -26.96 -6.98
C ASP A 545 -1.90 -27.67 -6.70
N LEU A 546 -2.11 -28.86 -7.30
CA LEU A 546 -3.30 -29.68 -7.07
C LEU A 546 -3.45 -30.10 -5.61
N VAL A 547 -2.34 -30.35 -4.88
CA VAL A 547 -2.39 -30.63 -3.42
C VAL A 547 -2.82 -29.40 -2.62
N SER A 548 -2.36 -28.20 -3.00
CA SER A 548 -2.77 -26.96 -2.33
C SER A 548 -4.24 -26.62 -2.61
N GLU A 549 -4.69 -26.85 -3.85
CA GLU A 549 -6.07 -26.66 -4.26
C GLU A 549 -6.99 -27.65 -3.53
N LEU A 550 -6.57 -28.92 -3.42
CA LEU A 550 -7.27 -29.94 -2.62
C LEU A 550 -7.37 -29.55 -1.15
N ALA A 551 -6.28 -29.06 -0.54
CA ALA A 551 -6.29 -28.66 0.87
C ALA A 551 -7.24 -27.48 1.14
N THR A 552 -7.42 -26.60 0.16
CA THR A 552 -8.37 -25.47 0.25
C THR A 552 -9.81 -25.99 0.15
N VAL A 553 -10.09 -26.85 -0.83
CA VAL A 553 -11.41 -27.49 -1.01
C VAL A 553 -11.78 -28.35 0.22
N ASP A 554 -10.83 -29.11 0.77
CA ASP A 554 -11.03 -29.89 2.00
C ASP A 554 -11.35 -29.01 3.21
N ALA A 555 -10.70 -27.84 3.32
CA ALA A 555 -10.98 -26.89 4.39
C ALA A 555 -12.42 -26.33 4.26
N ASP A 556 -12.83 -25.98 3.04
CA ASP A 556 -14.18 -25.48 2.74
C ASP A 556 -15.26 -26.55 3.01
N ILE A 557 -15.00 -27.81 2.62
CA ILE A 557 -15.88 -28.96 2.91
C ILE A 557 -15.99 -29.18 4.42
N ASN A 558 -14.87 -29.19 5.14
CA ASN A 558 -14.88 -29.35 6.60
C ASN A 558 -15.63 -28.21 7.30
N GLN A 559 -15.52 -26.99 6.79
CA GLN A 559 -16.27 -25.84 7.32
C GLN A 559 -17.78 -26.04 7.11
N LEU A 560 -18.21 -26.45 5.92
CA LEU A 560 -19.63 -26.68 5.60
C LEU A 560 -20.24 -27.90 6.31
N GLN A 561 -19.45 -28.96 6.54
CA GLN A 561 -19.89 -30.16 7.26
C GLN A 561 -20.02 -29.94 8.77
N ASN A 562 -19.17 -29.08 9.34
CA ASN A 562 -19.20 -28.74 10.77
C ASN A 562 -20.17 -27.60 11.10
N MET A 563 -20.77 -26.96 10.11
CA MET A 563 -21.88 -26.03 10.33
C MET A 563 -23.12 -26.81 10.78
N ASP A 564 -23.43 -26.79 12.08
CA ASP A 564 -24.66 -27.38 12.62
C ASP A 564 -25.86 -26.49 12.22
N TYR A 565 -26.62 -26.92 11.19
CA TYR A 565 -27.73 -26.18 10.58
C TYR A 565 -29.01 -26.16 11.43
N ASN A 566 -28.89 -25.86 12.73
CA ASN A 566 -30.02 -25.69 13.62
C ASN A 566 -30.58 -24.26 13.53
N THR A 567 -31.90 -24.12 13.45
CA THR A 567 -32.61 -22.82 13.31
C THR A 567 -32.22 -21.79 14.37
N GLY A 568 -31.91 -22.23 15.60
CA GLY A 568 -31.45 -21.35 16.68
C GLY A 568 -30.03 -20.78 16.47
N LEU A 569 -29.16 -21.47 15.74
CA LEU A 569 -27.77 -21.06 15.53
C LEU A 569 -27.65 -20.03 14.41
N VAL A 570 -28.48 -20.15 13.37
CA VAL A 570 -28.64 -19.13 12.32
C VAL A 570 -29.22 -17.84 12.91
N GLN A 571 -30.20 -17.95 13.80
CA GLN A 571 -30.77 -16.81 14.51
C GLN A 571 -29.74 -16.13 15.43
N ASN A 572 -28.92 -16.90 16.15
CA ASN A 572 -27.84 -16.37 16.99
C ASN A 572 -26.72 -15.71 16.16
N ASN A 573 -26.30 -16.31 15.04
CA ASN A 573 -25.28 -15.72 14.15
C ASN A 573 -25.78 -14.44 13.48
N LEU A 574 -27.07 -14.39 13.11
CA LEU A 574 -27.71 -13.19 12.60
C LEU A 574 -27.78 -12.10 13.66
N GLN A 575 -28.23 -12.46 14.86
CA GLN A 575 -28.31 -11.54 15.99
C GLN A 575 -26.92 -10.99 16.35
N HIS A 576 -25.90 -11.85 16.35
CA HIS A 576 -24.52 -11.44 16.55
C HIS A 576 -24.01 -10.54 15.42
N GLY A 577 -24.32 -10.84 14.16
CA GLY A 577 -23.95 -10.01 13.01
C GLY A 577 -24.61 -8.62 13.03
N ILE A 578 -25.87 -8.56 13.47
CA ILE A 578 -26.61 -7.31 13.68
C ILE A 578 -26.02 -6.53 14.88
N GLU A 579 -25.75 -7.18 16.01
CA GLU A 579 -25.14 -6.56 17.20
C GLU A 579 -23.73 -6.02 16.91
N GLN A 580 -22.89 -6.78 16.19
CA GLN A 580 -21.59 -6.34 15.71
C GLN A 580 -21.72 -5.19 14.71
N GLY A 581 -22.70 -5.24 13.81
CA GLY A 581 -22.96 -4.19 12.83
C GLY A 581 -23.40 -2.87 13.46
N ILE A 582 -24.33 -2.94 14.42
CA ILE A 582 -24.84 -1.78 15.17
C ILE A 582 -23.74 -1.20 16.06
N SER A 583 -22.95 -2.03 16.75
CA SER A 583 -21.84 -1.54 17.56
C SER A 583 -20.75 -0.90 16.70
N SER A 584 -20.44 -1.46 15.53
CA SER A 584 -19.51 -0.85 14.56
C SER A 584 -20.06 0.49 14.08
N ALA A 585 -21.30 0.56 13.59
CA ALA A 585 -21.93 1.81 13.15
C ALA A 585 -22.02 2.87 14.27
N ALA A 586 -22.24 2.45 15.52
CA ALA A 586 -22.24 3.34 16.68
C ALA A 586 -20.84 3.84 17.06
N GLN A 587 -19.78 3.04 16.83
CA GLN A 587 -18.39 3.49 16.98
C GLN A 587 -17.96 4.41 15.82
N THR A 588 -18.53 4.20 14.64
CA THR A 588 -18.21 4.95 13.41
C THR A 588 -18.90 6.32 13.32
N GLN A 589 -19.60 6.82 14.35
CA GLN A 589 -20.36 8.09 14.38
C GLN A 589 -20.02 9.06 13.23
N VAL A 590 -20.73 8.91 12.11
CA VAL A 590 -20.44 9.61 10.84
C VAL A 590 -20.33 11.12 11.05
N GLY A 591 -21.13 11.70 11.95
CA GLY A 591 -21.09 13.13 12.30
C GLY A 591 -19.82 13.59 13.05
N ARG A 592 -19.11 12.71 13.77
CA ARG A 592 -17.78 13.04 14.35
C ARG A 592 -16.67 13.03 13.29
N TYR A 593 -16.81 12.19 12.27
CA TYR A 593 -15.85 12.10 11.17
C TYR A 593 -16.08 13.15 10.08
N GLU A 594 -17.33 13.53 9.82
CA GLU A 594 -17.66 14.72 9.01
C GLU A 594 -17.13 16.00 9.68
N GLN A 595 -17.27 16.13 11.01
CA GLN A 595 -16.65 17.22 11.76
C GLN A 595 -15.12 17.15 11.72
N MET A 596 -14.52 15.96 11.85
CA MET A 596 -13.07 15.82 11.66
C MET A 596 -12.67 16.15 10.23
N LEU A 597 -13.38 15.71 9.19
CA LEU A 597 -13.08 16.06 7.81
C LEU A 597 -13.24 17.54 7.55
N GLU A 598 -14.27 18.21 8.06
CA GLU A 598 -14.41 19.67 7.94
C GLU A 598 -13.28 20.39 8.68
N GLN A 599 -12.94 19.92 9.89
CA GLN A 599 -11.85 20.49 10.68
C GLN A 599 -10.46 20.22 10.06
N TYR A 600 -10.22 19.03 9.54
CA TYR A 600 -8.99 18.63 8.84
C TYR A 600 -8.91 19.27 7.45
N ALA A 601 -9.99 19.34 6.68
CA ALA A 601 -10.02 20.00 5.38
C ALA A 601 -9.84 21.51 5.51
N HIS A 602 -10.42 22.16 6.53
CA HIS A 602 -10.22 23.59 6.76
C HIS A 602 -8.87 23.94 7.42
N GLN A 603 -8.34 23.12 8.34
CA GLN A 603 -7.04 23.42 8.96
C GLN A 603 -5.85 22.92 8.15
N GLN A 604 -5.95 21.73 7.53
CA GLN A 604 -4.81 21.12 6.84
C GLN A 604 -4.79 21.37 5.35
N ALA A 605 -5.89 21.57 4.62
CA ALA A 605 -5.76 21.82 3.17
C ALA A 605 -5.02 23.14 2.90
N ASP A 606 -5.33 24.20 3.67
CA ASP A 606 -4.57 25.46 3.60
C ASP A 606 -3.14 25.25 4.09
N GLN A 607 -2.90 24.55 5.22
CA GLN A 607 -1.54 24.24 5.67
C GLN A 607 -0.75 23.34 4.71
N TYR A 608 -1.37 22.40 4.00
CA TYR A 608 -0.71 21.54 3.02
C TYR A 608 -0.38 22.30 1.74
N VAL A 609 -1.25 23.21 1.31
CA VAL A 609 -0.99 24.07 0.15
C VAL A 609 0.12 25.06 0.52
N ASP A 610 0.02 25.72 1.68
CA ASP A 610 1.03 26.62 2.20
C ASP A 610 2.35 25.88 2.45
N GLN A 611 2.34 24.67 3.03
CA GLN A 611 3.55 23.85 3.24
C GLN A 611 4.11 23.33 1.91
N PHE A 612 3.27 23.00 0.93
CA PHE A 612 3.76 22.63 -0.40
C PHE A 612 4.36 23.84 -1.14
N GLU A 613 3.79 25.04 -0.98
CA GLU A 613 4.26 26.27 -1.60
C GLU A 613 5.54 26.77 -0.89
N ASP A 614 5.50 26.99 0.42
CA ASP A 614 6.63 27.50 1.23
C ASP A 614 7.76 26.46 1.41
N GLU A 615 7.45 25.17 1.59
CA GLU A 615 8.45 24.15 1.96
C GLU A 615 8.96 23.34 0.76
N ILE A 616 8.22 23.26 -0.36
CA ILE A 616 8.68 22.56 -1.56
C ILE A 616 8.91 23.53 -2.71
N VAL A 617 7.95 24.38 -3.08
CA VAL A 617 8.12 25.26 -4.25
C VAL A 617 9.22 26.29 -4.00
N ASP A 618 9.21 26.97 -2.85
CA ASP A 618 10.23 27.97 -2.53
C ASP A 618 11.59 27.33 -2.26
N GLN A 619 11.67 26.20 -1.53
CA GLN A 619 12.95 25.50 -1.34
C GLN A 619 13.52 24.96 -2.66
N VAL A 620 12.70 24.34 -3.52
CA VAL A 620 13.15 23.82 -4.83
C VAL A 620 13.53 24.94 -5.78
N THR A 621 12.85 26.09 -5.72
CA THR A 621 13.14 27.19 -6.64
C THR A 621 14.33 27.98 -6.13
N ASP A 622 14.29 28.51 -4.91
CA ASP A 622 15.30 29.46 -4.44
C ASP A 622 16.61 28.77 -4.00
N GLN A 623 16.54 27.72 -3.16
CA GLN A 623 17.77 27.09 -2.64
C GLN A 623 18.51 26.31 -3.71
N LEU A 624 17.78 25.67 -4.61
CA LEU A 624 18.33 24.80 -5.63
C LEU A 624 18.89 25.62 -6.80
N GLU A 625 18.20 26.70 -7.20
CA GLU A 625 18.74 27.68 -8.16
C GLU A 625 19.99 28.36 -7.59
N GLN A 626 19.94 28.82 -6.33
CA GLN A 626 21.09 29.45 -5.68
C GLN A 626 22.28 28.48 -5.56
N ALA A 627 22.06 27.25 -5.10
CA ALA A 627 23.14 26.26 -5.00
C ALA A 627 23.76 25.92 -6.38
N LEU A 628 22.95 25.91 -7.44
CA LEU A 628 23.43 25.72 -8.82
C LEU A 628 24.18 26.95 -9.33
N GLU A 629 23.71 28.17 -9.03
CA GLU A 629 24.39 29.42 -9.38
C GLU A 629 25.74 29.54 -8.66
N ASP A 630 25.77 29.32 -7.34
CA ASP A 630 26.98 29.32 -6.52
C ASP A 630 27.98 28.25 -7.02
N ALA A 631 27.50 27.05 -7.31
CA ALA A 631 28.30 25.99 -7.92
C ALA A 631 28.89 26.38 -9.28
N VAL A 632 28.15 27.12 -10.11
CA VAL A 632 28.61 27.60 -11.41
C VAL A 632 29.59 28.77 -11.27
N GLU A 633 29.40 29.65 -10.29
CA GLU A 633 30.29 30.78 -10.01
C GLU A 633 31.63 30.30 -9.44
N GLU A 634 31.62 29.42 -8.43
CA GLU A 634 32.80 28.76 -7.88
C GLU A 634 33.50 27.89 -8.95
N ALA A 635 32.66 27.22 -9.75
CA ALA A 635 32.87 26.75 -11.13
C ALA A 635 33.86 27.58 -11.98
N LEU A 636 33.49 28.84 -12.15
CA LEU A 636 34.09 29.79 -13.07
C LEU A 636 35.34 30.45 -12.46
N GLU A 637 35.28 30.85 -11.18
CA GLU A 637 36.39 31.51 -10.49
C GLU A 637 37.61 30.59 -10.34
N SER A 638 37.38 29.31 -10.01
CA SER A 638 38.44 28.30 -9.89
C SER A 638 39.04 27.95 -11.26
N ALA A 639 38.21 27.85 -12.31
CA ALA A 639 38.73 27.66 -13.67
C ALA A 639 39.62 28.84 -14.10
N ILE A 640 39.21 30.08 -13.83
CA ILE A 640 39.99 31.29 -14.15
C ILE A 640 41.34 31.30 -13.40
N THR A 641 41.36 30.92 -12.12
CA THR A 641 42.61 30.88 -11.32
C THR A 641 43.55 29.74 -11.69
N SER A 642 43.06 28.63 -12.25
CA SER A 642 43.91 27.52 -12.75
C SER A 642 44.65 27.83 -14.07
N PHE A 643 44.23 28.88 -14.80
CA PHE A 643 44.82 29.30 -16.09
C PHE A 643 45.83 30.46 -15.99
N PHE A 644 45.99 31.08 -14.81
CA PHE A 644 46.96 32.15 -14.53
C PHE A 644 47.99 31.71 -13.50
#